data_AF-A0A662NDY2-F1
#
_entry.id   AF-A0A662NDY2-F1
#
_cell.length_a   1.000
_cell.length_b   1.000
_cell.length_c   1.000
_cell.angle_alpha   90.00
_cell.angle_beta   90.00
_cell.angle_gamma   90.00
#
_symmetry.space_group_name_H-M   'P 1'
#
loop_
_entity.id
_entity.type
_entity.pdbx_description
1 polymer ?
#
loop_
_entity_poly.entity_id
_entity_poly.type
_entity_poly.pdbx_seq_one_letter_code
_entity_poly.pdbx_strand_id
1 'polypeptide(L)'
;MRVFVADTSVIVDGRLTQYLNRINEKVKVIIPEAVVAEIEHQANEGKAIGHTGLEELKKLRKLAEEDKILLEFYGERPELWQIRRAKAGEIDHMIREVAKELNAILITGDQVQRDIAIAKGIEVIYLESRKEVKHRLEDFFDDHTMSVHLKAGVKPLAKKGKPGQWRLVPIRDEELTDEELEEIADDIVERAKRDPESFIELDEPGATVVQLRNYRIVIAKPPFADRIEITAVRPITKLSIEDYDLSEKLLGRLMDKAEGILIAGAPGEGKCLPPETPVLLADGTFAPVSSLRSGMSVVTFSHNKTEVQKIERVYRRVETKLLKLKTATGREITLSLNHPVLTIRNGFVVWEDAGNLEIGSPIAVPKKITVKSDLPNEIWVGELVSEGFFARLKDGRVVPVNEALPNETVSVFYRGRNYRSSREIPPVIKLNEEFFEFLGLMWAEGSGSVFEFNNFDGKLIKRFKQLVKSVFSVPEEDFYFVSPGRLRVRNSKTIEKLLRALGYPEKEKTRTIKVPQLVLKADERRIAAFLRGVFEGDGYIGKELEIATASRDFAQGIHYLLLRIGIPSIVSKKRVKSRCYYRVLVKNSDDIRRFYELVRPRFKVEGFERHLNTQANPNVGTIPAGETVKALGLLLRKPFKDPLKTSYSADRLRRVYQEYLTLYRDYLAIEGEIKKLMQYAKELGRWKEIVELVDSQVSNGFYRRNGIDEQGPKLWLKGERSPMPSTIAKLISAFHRETGLLEREAKIWKSLGDDVRGLLTVLFEKIGRSTYGTMSRAMLSLFLSGAEVRVSTLKKLIERVVEEYYTRAEFIEEYLAHLSLMLDENIFWDRVKEIEVIEGEFEVYDITVPNHNFIAGSTPVLVHNSTFAQALAEWYASMGKIVKTMEKPRDLQVSEEITQYTALGGRMEKTGDVLLLVRPDYTIFDEMRKTSDF
;
A
#
# COMPACT_ATOMS: atom_id res chain seq x y z
N MET A 1 41.83 22.64 -46.65
CA MET A 1 40.56 21.99 -46.25
C MET A 1 40.27 22.42 -44.82
N ARG A 2 39.08 22.95 -44.54
CA ARG A 2 38.74 23.39 -43.18
C ARG A 2 38.63 22.17 -42.26
N VAL A 3 39.10 22.35 -41.03
CA VAL A 3 39.05 21.33 -39.98
C VAL A 3 38.10 21.82 -38.91
N PHE A 4 37.10 21.01 -38.60
CA PHE A 4 36.08 21.27 -37.59
C PHE A 4 36.26 20.32 -36.42
N VAL A 5 36.25 20.85 -35.21
CA VAL A 5 36.18 20.05 -33.98
C VAL A 5 34.78 20.18 -33.42
N ALA A 6 34.10 19.06 -33.26
CA ALA A 6 32.73 19.02 -32.79
C ALA A 6 32.66 18.95 -31.26
N ASP A 7 31.78 19.77 -30.69
CA ASP A 7 31.39 19.69 -29.29
C ASP A 7 30.23 18.68 -29.08
N THR A 8 30.05 18.17 -27.85
CA THR A 8 28.97 17.22 -27.51
C THR A 8 27.60 17.81 -27.84
N SER A 9 27.39 19.10 -27.56
CA SER A 9 26.12 19.80 -27.77
C SER A 9 25.61 19.77 -29.23
N VAL A 10 26.50 19.92 -30.20
CA VAL A 10 26.10 19.98 -31.63
C VAL A 10 25.94 18.61 -32.27
N ILE A 11 26.52 17.57 -31.66
CA ILE A 11 26.34 16.17 -32.08
C ILE A 11 25.00 15.66 -31.57
N VAL A 12 24.73 15.82 -30.28
CA VAL A 12 23.47 15.36 -29.66
C VAL A 12 22.26 16.00 -30.34
N ASP A 13 22.32 17.29 -30.66
CA ASP A 13 21.19 18.00 -31.28
C ASP A 13 21.11 17.83 -32.81
N GLY A 14 22.01 17.06 -33.41
CA GLY A 14 22.10 16.85 -34.87
C GLY A 14 22.41 18.12 -35.69
N ARG A 15 22.72 19.23 -35.02
CA ARG A 15 23.01 20.54 -35.63
C ARG A 15 24.25 20.50 -36.50
N LEU A 16 25.27 19.72 -36.11
CA LEU A 16 26.47 19.52 -36.91
C LEU A 16 26.14 18.88 -38.26
N THR A 17 25.36 17.80 -38.27
CA THR A 17 24.94 17.10 -39.49
C THR A 17 24.13 18.02 -40.42
N GLN A 18 23.23 18.84 -39.85
CA GLN A 18 22.47 19.83 -40.63
C GLN A 18 23.36 20.91 -41.24
N TYR A 19 24.33 21.41 -40.48
CA TYR A 19 25.29 22.40 -40.94
C TYR A 19 26.16 21.84 -42.08
N LEU A 20 26.67 20.61 -41.93
CA LEU A 20 27.50 19.94 -42.93
C LEU A 20 26.75 19.67 -44.25
N ASN A 21 25.44 19.44 -44.20
CA ASN A 21 24.62 19.27 -45.41
C ASN A 21 24.31 20.60 -46.13
N ARG A 22 24.44 21.75 -45.45
CA ARG A 22 24.20 23.08 -46.04
C ARG A 22 25.44 23.67 -46.68
N ILE A 23 26.62 23.30 -46.18
CA ILE A 23 27.89 23.75 -46.75
C ILE A 23 28.20 22.95 -48.01
N ASN A 24 28.57 23.63 -49.09
CA ASN A 24 28.90 23.01 -50.38
C ASN A 24 30.42 22.79 -50.52
N GLU A 25 31.10 22.54 -49.40
CA GLU A 25 32.55 22.35 -49.30
C GLU A 25 32.89 21.05 -48.57
N LYS A 26 33.88 20.31 -49.08
CA LYS A 26 34.41 19.11 -48.41
C LYS A 26 35.29 19.53 -47.24
N VAL A 27 34.96 19.07 -46.04
CA VAL A 27 35.61 19.46 -44.78
C VAL A 27 36.10 18.25 -43.99
N LYS A 28 37.06 18.48 -43.10
CA LYS A 28 37.51 17.49 -42.12
C LYS A 28 36.75 17.71 -40.81
N VAL A 29 36.07 16.68 -40.31
CA VAL A 29 35.33 16.71 -39.06
C VAL A 29 36.05 15.82 -38.05
N ILE A 30 36.40 16.39 -36.92
CA ILE A 30 37.12 15.75 -35.83
C ILE A 30 36.17 15.64 -34.64
N ILE A 31 35.97 14.41 -34.18
CA ILE A 31 35.18 14.10 -32.99
C ILE A 31 36.16 13.79 -31.85
N PRO A 32 36.23 14.63 -30.80
CA PRO A 32 37.09 14.33 -29.67
C PRO A 32 36.69 13.03 -28.97
N GLU A 33 37.67 12.21 -28.55
CA GLU A 33 37.39 10.98 -27.76
C GLU A 33 36.63 11.29 -26.45
N ALA A 34 36.81 12.49 -25.91
CA ALA A 34 36.04 12.98 -24.76
C ALA A 34 34.52 13.07 -25.05
N VAL A 35 34.14 13.49 -26.26
CA VAL A 35 32.73 13.58 -26.69
C VAL A 35 32.12 12.19 -26.87
N VAL A 36 32.88 11.26 -27.44
CA VAL A 36 32.44 9.85 -27.59
C VAL A 36 32.22 9.21 -26.22
N ALA A 37 33.16 9.39 -25.30
CA ALA A 37 33.07 8.85 -23.94
C ALA A 37 31.88 9.41 -23.16
N GLU A 38 31.55 10.69 -23.36
CA GLU A 38 30.37 11.32 -22.75
C GLU A 38 29.06 10.74 -23.31
N ILE A 39 28.93 10.66 -24.63
CA ILE A 39 27.74 10.09 -25.32
C ILE A 39 27.55 8.62 -24.93
N GLU A 40 28.62 7.83 -24.91
CA GLU A 40 28.59 6.41 -24.52
C GLU A 40 28.15 6.22 -23.07
N HIS A 41 28.65 7.05 -22.15
CA HIS A 41 28.25 6.99 -20.75
C HIS A 41 26.77 7.30 -20.58
N GLN A 42 26.28 8.36 -21.23
CA GLN A 42 24.87 8.73 -21.16
C GLN A 42 23.95 7.64 -21.75
N ALA A 43 24.36 6.99 -22.85
CA ALA A 43 23.61 5.89 -23.45
C ALA A 43 23.57 4.65 -22.54
N ASN A 44 24.69 4.31 -21.89
CA ASN A 44 24.76 3.20 -20.92
C ASN A 44 23.93 3.44 -19.65
N GLU A 45 23.69 4.70 -19.28
CA GLU A 45 22.77 5.09 -18.21
C GLU A 45 21.30 5.13 -18.66
N GLY A 46 21.01 4.80 -19.92
CA GLY A 46 19.66 4.79 -20.48
C GLY A 46 19.09 6.18 -20.79
N LYS A 47 19.93 7.22 -20.91
CA LYS A 47 19.49 8.58 -21.23
C LYS A 47 19.20 8.70 -22.73
N ALA A 48 18.02 9.24 -23.07
CA ALA A 48 17.61 9.48 -24.46
C ALA A 48 18.64 10.29 -25.27
N ILE A 49 19.24 11.31 -24.63
CA ILE A 49 20.29 12.18 -25.18
C ILE A 49 21.50 11.37 -25.68
N GLY A 50 21.92 10.34 -24.94
CA GLY A 50 23.03 9.48 -25.35
C GLY A 50 22.70 8.61 -26.56
N HIS A 51 21.46 8.11 -26.64
CA HIS A 51 20.98 7.37 -27.81
C HIS A 51 20.90 8.26 -29.06
N THR A 52 20.42 9.50 -28.92
CA THR A 52 20.40 10.49 -30.02
C THR A 52 21.82 10.82 -30.49
N GLY A 53 22.76 11.05 -29.58
CA GLY A 53 24.16 11.27 -29.92
C GLY A 53 24.80 10.10 -30.68
N LEU A 54 24.50 8.85 -30.31
CA LEU A 54 24.95 7.66 -31.03
C LEU A 54 24.37 7.58 -32.45
N GLU A 55 23.11 7.92 -32.65
CA GLU A 55 22.49 7.96 -33.99
C GLU A 55 23.09 9.07 -34.86
N GLU A 56 23.42 10.23 -34.30
CA GLU A 56 24.08 11.31 -35.04
C GLU A 56 25.52 10.96 -35.43
N LEU A 57 26.28 10.27 -34.57
CA LEU A 57 27.60 9.74 -34.93
C LEU A 57 27.51 8.75 -36.11
N LYS A 58 26.45 7.92 -36.17
CA LYS A 58 26.20 7.03 -37.33
C LYS A 58 25.89 7.83 -38.61
N LYS A 59 25.14 8.94 -38.52
CA LYS A 59 24.86 9.82 -39.67
C LYS A 59 26.14 10.48 -40.19
N LEU A 60 27.01 10.95 -39.31
CA LEU A 60 28.31 11.50 -39.70
C LEU A 60 29.19 10.45 -40.39
N ARG A 61 29.17 9.19 -39.93
CA ARG A 61 29.87 8.10 -40.62
C ARG A 61 29.32 7.86 -42.03
N LYS A 62 27.99 7.88 -42.22
CA LYS A 62 27.37 7.77 -43.55
C LYS A 62 27.81 8.90 -44.49
N LEU A 63 27.86 10.15 -43.99
CA LEU A 63 28.38 11.28 -44.78
C LEU A 63 29.86 11.09 -45.18
N ALA A 64 30.65 10.43 -44.34
CA ALA A 64 32.04 10.09 -44.67
C ALA A 64 32.14 8.95 -45.70
N GLU A 65 31.26 7.96 -45.63
CA GLU A 65 31.16 6.86 -46.63
C GLU A 65 30.72 7.39 -48.01
N GLU A 66 29.86 8.41 -48.04
CA GLU A 66 29.43 9.13 -49.25
C GLU A 66 30.47 10.15 -49.76
N ASP A 67 31.68 10.16 -49.18
CA ASP A 67 32.80 11.06 -49.51
C ASP A 67 32.50 12.57 -49.37
N LYS A 68 31.44 12.93 -48.64
CA LYS A 68 31.01 14.32 -48.39
C LYS A 68 31.86 15.02 -47.32
N ILE A 69 32.34 14.26 -46.33
CA ILE A 69 33.23 14.75 -45.26
C ILE A 69 34.38 13.77 -45.02
N LEU A 70 35.47 14.24 -44.40
CA LEU A 70 36.51 13.38 -43.83
C LEU A 70 36.34 13.32 -42.32
N LEU A 71 35.94 12.17 -41.78
CA LEU A 71 35.66 11.97 -40.35
C LEU A 71 36.84 11.31 -39.63
N GLU A 72 37.31 11.92 -38.55
CA GLU A 72 38.38 11.40 -37.69
C GLU A 72 37.99 11.51 -36.21
N PHE A 73 38.40 10.52 -35.41
CA PHE A 73 38.28 10.54 -33.95
C PHE A 73 39.67 10.83 -33.36
N TYR A 74 39.78 11.80 -32.47
CA TYR A 74 41.08 12.33 -32.03
C TYR A 74 41.07 12.75 -30.56
N GLY A 75 42.22 12.67 -29.89
CA GLY A 75 42.41 13.12 -28.50
C GLY A 75 42.45 12.00 -27.48
N GLU A 76 42.66 12.37 -26.20
CA GLU A 76 42.70 11.42 -25.09
C GLU A 76 41.30 11.06 -24.59
N ARG A 77 41.09 9.79 -24.26
CA ARG A 77 39.83 9.30 -23.69
C ARG A 77 39.82 9.55 -22.18
N PRO A 78 38.81 10.26 -21.63
CA PRO A 78 38.74 10.58 -20.21
C PRO A 78 38.49 9.33 -19.34
N GLU A 79 39.00 9.36 -18.11
CA GLU A 79 38.82 8.29 -17.12
C GLU A 79 37.39 8.26 -16.57
N LEU A 80 36.89 7.08 -16.20
CA LEU A 80 35.50 6.85 -15.73
C LEU A 80 35.03 7.75 -14.59
N TRP A 81 35.95 8.24 -13.73
CA TRP A 81 35.62 9.16 -12.64
C TRP A 81 35.45 10.62 -13.10
N GLN A 82 36.14 11.02 -14.18
CA GLN A 82 35.99 12.33 -14.80
C GLN A 82 34.62 12.42 -15.47
N ILE A 83 34.16 11.34 -16.12
CA ILE A 83 32.84 11.29 -16.75
C ILE A 83 31.70 11.35 -15.71
N ARG A 84 31.84 10.65 -14.56
CA ARG A 84 30.80 10.59 -13.52
C ARG A 84 30.69 11.83 -12.62
N ARG A 85 31.71 12.69 -12.56
CA ARG A 85 31.80 13.81 -11.59
C ARG A 85 32.35 15.12 -12.15
N ALA A 86 32.70 15.22 -13.43
CA ALA A 86 33.15 16.48 -14.00
C ALA A 86 32.08 17.56 -13.82
N LYS A 87 32.51 18.73 -13.32
CA LYS A 87 31.80 19.96 -13.66
C LYS A 87 31.89 20.08 -15.19
N ALA A 88 30.80 20.46 -15.86
CA ALA A 88 30.70 20.57 -17.33
C ALA A 88 32.00 21.08 -18.02
N GLY A 89 32.70 22.01 -17.39
CA GLY A 89 33.95 22.59 -17.88
C GLY A 89 35.18 21.69 -18.11
N GLU A 90 35.32 20.48 -17.54
CA GLU A 90 36.53 19.64 -17.76
C GLU A 90 36.52 18.94 -19.13
N ILE A 91 35.38 18.39 -19.55
CA ILE A 91 35.23 17.78 -20.89
C ILE A 91 35.34 18.88 -21.96
N ASP A 92 34.64 19.98 -21.73
CA ASP A 92 34.72 21.21 -22.54
C ASP A 92 36.15 21.72 -22.70
N HIS A 93 37.00 21.58 -21.66
CA HIS A 93 38.41 21.92 -21.73
C HIS A 93 39.15 21.03 -22.71
N MET A 94 38.98 19.70 -22.63
CA MET A 94 39.62 18.75 -23.55
C MET A 94 39.24 19.02 -25.00
N ILE A 95 37.96 19.32 -25.27
CA ILE A 95 37.46 19.66 -26.62
C ILE A 95 38.18 20.91 -27.17
N ARG A 96 38.33 21.95 -26.33
CA ARG A 96 39.04 23.20 -26.73
C ARG A 96 40.52 22.98 -26.95
N GLU A 97 41.18 22.14 -26.14
CA GLU A 97 42.60 21.83 -26.36
C GLU A 97 42.79 21.08 -27.69
N VAL A 98 41.91 20.13 -28.03
CA VAL A 98 41.93 19.47 -29.36
C VAL A 98 41.75 20.48 -30.50
N ALA A 99 40.81 21.43 -30.38
CA ALA A 99 40.63 22.48 -31.38
C ALA A 99 41.87 23.37 -31.53
N LYS A 100 42.52 23.71 -30.42
CA LYS A 100 43.72 24.54 -30.40
C LYS A 100 44.94 23.82 -30.97
N GLU A 101 45.18 22.57 -30.57
CA GLU A 101 46.30 21.75 -31.05
C GLU A 101 46.27 21.55 -32.55
N LEU A 102 45.07 21.34 -33.11
CA LEU A 102 44.89 21.08 -34.53
C LEU A 102 44.66 22.33 -35.37
N ASN A 103 44.71 23.51 -34.74
CA ASN A 103 44.37 24.80 -35.36
C ASN A 103 43.03 24.72 -36.12
N ALA A 104 42.04 24.10 -35.50
CA ALA A 104 40.74 23.77 -36.06
C ALA A 104 39.66 24.72 -35.51
N ILE A 105 38.58 24.86 -36.28
CA ILE A 105 37.43 25.68 -35.91
C ILE A 105 36.52 24.84 -35.00
N LEU A 106 36.28 25.33 -33.79
CA LEU A 106 35.37 24.67 -32.84
C LEU A 106 33.92 24.93 -33.26
N ILE A 107 33.15 23.85 -33.42
CA ILE A 107 31.70 23.94 -33.65
C ILE A 107 31.00 23.58 -32.34
N THR A 108 30.32 24.55 -31.75
CA THR A 108 29.59 24.37 -30.49
C THR A 108 28.22 25.04 -30.52
N GLY A 109 27.30 24.47 -29.77
CA GLY A 109 25.97 24.99 -29.51
C GLY A 109 25.84 25.56 -28.10
N ASP A 110 26.92 25.52 -27.31
CA ASP A 110 27.02 26.05 -25.96
C ASP A 110 27.66 27.45 -25.97
N GLN A 111 26.94 28.43 -25.38
CA GLN A 111 27.35 29.82 -25.37
C GLN A 111 28.60 30.06 -24.51
N VAL A 112 28.74 29.34 -23.39
CA VAL A 112 29.89 29.45 -22.48
C VAL A 112 31.14 28.87 -23.15
N GLN A 113 31.01 27.75 -23.85
CA GLN A 113 32.06 27.11 -24.63
C GLN A 113 32.58 28.04 -25.73
N ARG A 114 31.66 28.72 -26.45
CA ARG A 114 32.00 29.75 -27.44
C ARG A 114 32.77 30.91 -26.83
N ASP A 115 32.24 31.52 -25.77
CA ASP A 115 32.83 32.73 -25.19
C ASP A 115 34.23 32.46 -24.62
N ILE A 116 34.44 31.28 -24.02
CA ILE A 116 35.76 30.85 -23.53
C ILE A 116 36.72 30.55 -24.70
N ALA A 117 36.25 29.92 -25.76
CA ALA A 117 37.08 29.61 -26.93
C ALA A 117 37.54 30.90 -27.65
N ILE A 118 36.65 31.88 -27.81
CA ILE A 118 37.01 33.23 -28.31
C ILE A 118 38.06 33.88 -27.39
N ALA A 119 37.86 33.82 -26.08
CA ALA A 119 38.83 34.36 -25.12
C ALA A 119 40.20 33.65 -25.17
N LYS A 120 40.23 32.37 -25.55
CA LYS A 120 41.45 31.57 -25.77
C LYS A 120 42.07 31.73 -27.16
N GLY A 121 41.48 32.52 -28.04
CA GLY A 121 41.95 32.72 -29.41
C GLY A 121 41.70 31.53 -30.36
N ILE A 122 40.71 30.69 -30.04
CA ILE A 122 40.27 29.58 -30.88
C ILE A 122 39.16 30.11 -31.80
N GLU A 123 39.21 29.77 -33.09
CA GLU A 123 38.15 30.14 -34.05
C GLU A 123 36.90 29.29 -33.78
N VAL A 124 35.71 29.90 -33.71
CA VAL A 124 34.47 29.22 -33.30
C VAL A 124 33.34 29.49 -34.27
N ILE A 125 32.62 28.43 -34.66
CA ILE A 125 31.30 28.52 -35.28
C ILE A 125 30.27 28.17 -34.20
N TYR A 126 29.50 29.17 -33.80
CA TYR A 126 28.39 28.99 -32.86
C TYR A 126 27.11 28.71 -33.64
N LEU A 127 26.57 27.50 -33.50
CA LEU A 127 25.30 27.13 -34.10
C LEU A 127 24.19 27.52 -33.15
N GLU A 128 23.60 28.71 -33.31
CA GLU A 128 22.50 29.18 -32.48
C GLU A 128 21.35 28.18 -32.44
N SER A 129 20.90 27.84 -31.22
CA SER A 129 19.56 27.30 -31.02
C SER A 129 18.57 28.41 -31.39
N ARG A 130 18.08 28.37 -32.63
CA ARG A 130 16.73 28.87 -32.87
C ARG A 130 15.79 27.70 -32.67
N LYS A 131 15.47 27.39 -31.41
CA LYS A 131 14.13 26.88 -31.13
C LYS A 131 13.19 28.06 -31.40
N GLU A 132 12.67 28.16 -32.62
CA GLU A 132 11.36 28.78 -32.77
C GLU A 132 10.42 27.89 -31.97
N VAL A 133 10.18 28.28 -30.71
CA VAL A 133 9.19 27.60 -29.88
C VAL A 133 7.88 27.72 -30.64
N LYS A 134 7.30 26.59 -31.05
CA LYS A 134 6.07 26.60 -31.86
C LYS A 134 4.94 27.33 -31.13
N HIS A 135 4.92 27.23 -29.80
CA HIS A 135 3.96 27.90 -28.92
C HIS A 135 4.65 28.42 -27.67
N ARG A 136 4.45 29.69 -27.33
CA ARG A 136 4.89 30.28 -26.06
C ARG A 136 3.80 30.10 -25.02
N LEU A 137 4.19 30.13 -23.73
CA LEU A 137 3.23 30.10 -22.63
C LEU A 137 2.18 31.22 -22.76
N GLU A 138 2.60 32.40 -23.18
CA GLU A 138 1.74 33.57 -23.36
C GLU A 138 0.66 33.37 -24.42
N ASP A 139 0.89 32.48 -25.40
CA ASP A 139 -0.08 32.20 -26.47
C ASP A 139 -1.33 31.49 -25.94
N PHE A 140 -1.26 30.93 -24.73
CA PHE A 140 -2.37 30.28 -24.04
C PHE A 140 -3.20 31.24 -23.16
N PHE A 141 -2.80 32.52 -23.03
CA PHE A 141 -3.50 33.50 -22.21
C PHE A 141 -4.21 34.58 -23.05
N ASP A 142 -5.49 34.83 -22.74
CA ASP A 142 -6.21 36.05 -23.17
C ASP A 142 -6.39 37.04 -22.00
N ASP A 143 -7.05 38.18 -22.25
CA ASP A 143 -7.29 39.23 -21.23
C ASP A 143 -8.14 38.78 -20.03
N HIS A 144 -8.87 37.67 -20.17
CA HIS A 144 -9.82 37.15 -19.17
C HIS A 144 -9.38 35.82 -18.55
N THR A 145 -8.19 35.33 -18.93
CA THR A 145 -7.63 34.06 -18.47
C THR A 145 -6.86 34.28 -17.17
N MET A 146 -7.34 33.63 -16.11
CA MET A 146 -6.74 33.68 -14.77
C MET A 146 -5.57 32.70 -14.65
N SER A 147 -5.75 31.49 -15.16
CA SER A 147 -4.74 30.46 -15.18
C SER A 147 -4.89 29.55 -16.39
N VAL A 148 -3.79 28.95 -16.81
CA VAL A 148 -3.74 27.89 -17.82
C VAL A 148 -3.17 26.63 -17.21
N HIS A 149 -3.72 25.49 -17.62
CA HIS A 149 -3.36 24.16 -17.16
C HIS A 149 -3.08 23.31 -18.39
N LEU A 150 -1.82 22.95 -18.56
CA LEU A 150 -1.29 22.29 -19.75
C LEU A 150 -0.72 20.93 -19.32
N LYS A 151 -1.33 19.82 -19.75
CA LYS A 151 -0.91 18.46 -19.40
C LYS A 151 -0.74 17.61 -20.66
N ALA A 152 0.32 16.80 -20.71
CA ALA A 152 0.55 15.92 -21.86
C ALA A 152 -0.57 14.88 -21.98
N GLY A 153 -1.02 14.63 -23.22
CA GLY A 153 -2.17 13.80 -23.55
C GLY A 153 -3.53 14.50 -23.41
N VAL A 154 -3.55 15.79 -23.01
CA VAL A 154 -4.80 16.52 -22.75
C VAL A 154 -4.84 17.82 -23.55
N LYS A 155 -6.05 18.25 -23.94
CA LYS A 155 -6.25 19.58 -24.55
C LYS A 155 -5.82 20.67 -23.57
N PRO A 156 -5.20 21.76 -24.01
CA PRO A 156 -4.82 22.87 -23.13
C PRO A 156 -6.06 23.56 -22.56
N LEU A 157 -6.13 23.76 -21.24
CA LEU A 157 -7.29 24.32 -20.54
C LEU A 157 -6.98 25.69 -19.93
N ALA A 158 -7.92 26.62 -20.04
CA ALA A 158 -7.86 27.95 -19.43
C ALA A 158 -9.01 28.16 -18.43
N LYS A 159 -8.69 28.70 -17.26
CA LYS A 159 -9.66 29.16 -16.26
C LYS A 159 -10.00 30.62 -16.53
N LYS A 160 -11.20 30.89 -17.07
CA LYS A 160 -11.64 32.25 -17.46
C LYS A 160 -12.73 32.76 -16.53
N GLY A 161 -12.58 33.99 -16.02
CA GLY A 161 -13.57 34.64 -15.15
C GLY A 161 -12.96 35.48 -14.01
N LYS A 162 -13.69 35.60 -12.90
CA LYS A 162 -13.25 36.30 -11.67
C LYS A 162 -13.18 35.31 -10.49
N PRO A 163 -12.41 35.60 -9.43
CA PRO A 163 -12.42 34.80 -8.20
C PRO A 163 -13.86 34.58 -7.70
N GLY A 164 -14.26 33.32 -7.49
CA GLY A 164 -15.62 32.92 -7.10
C GLY A 164 -16.61 32.68 -8.25
N GLN A 165 -16.36 33.18 -9.47
CA GLN A 165 -17.20 32.96 -10.66
C GLN A 165 -16.34 32.80 -11.92
N TRP A 166 -16.00 31.56 -12.25
CA TRP A 166 -15.15 31.21 -13.38
C TRP A 166 -15.60 29.92 -14.05
N ARG A 167 -15.15 29.71 -15.30
CA ARG A 167 -15.36 28.47 -16.07
C ARG A 167 -14.04 27.96 -16.66
N LEU A 168 -13.89 26.64 -16.70
CA LEU A 168 -12.77 25.99 -17.40
C LEU A 168 -13.15 25.82 -18.87
N VAL A 169 -12.29 26.25 -19.78
CA VAL A 169 -12.54 26.17 -21.23
C VAL A 169 -11.30 25.65 -21.95
N PRO A 170 -11.46 24.77 -22.96
CA PRO A 170 -10.35 24.38 -23.82
C PRO A 170 -9.89 25.57 -24.66
N ILE A 171 -8.57 25.71 -24.82
CA ILE A 171 -7.92 26.78 -25.59
C ILE A 171 -7.84 26.39 -27.07
N ARG A 172 -7.58 25.11 -27.34
CA ARG A 172 -7.61 24.50 -28.68
C ARG A 172 -8.09 23.06 -28.61
N ASP A 173 -8.45 22.49 -29.76
CA ASP A 173 -8.98 21.12 -29.86
C ASP A 173 -7.91 20.03 -29.95
N GLU A 174 -6.67 20.38 -30.25
CA GLU A 174 -5.54 19.45 -30.32
C GLU A 174 -4.92 19.23 -28.93
N GLU A 175 -4.68 17.97 -28.59
CA GLU A 175 -4.01 17.55 -27.36
C GLU A 175 -2.54 18.01 -27.34
N LEU A 176 -2.01 18.25 -26.15
CA LEU A 176 -0.61 18.57 -25.95
C LEU A 176 0.22 17.29 -25.92
N THR A 177 1.36 17.30 -26.61
CA THR A 177 2.33 16.18 -26.54
C THR A 177 3.33 16.41 -25.41
N ASP A 178 3.95 15.34 -24.90
CA ASP A 178 5.05 15.45 -23.93
C ASP A 178 6.19 16.33 -24.49
N GLU A 179 6.55 16.14 -25.76
CA GLU A 179 7.59 16.92 -26.47
C GLU A 179 7.27 18.42 -26.53
N GLU A 180 6.01 18.78 -26.84
CA GLU A 180 5.58 20.18 -26.90
C GLU A 180 5.63 20.86 -25.52
N LEU A 181 5.24 20.14 -24.45
CA LEU A 181 5.32 20.67 -23.10
C LEU A 181 6.75 20.74 -22.57
N GLU A 182 7.61 19.81 -22.95
CA GLU A 182 9.06 19.91 -22.66
C GLU A 182 9.67 21.15 -23.32
N GLU A 183 9.32 21.43 -24.58
CA GLU A 183 9.76 22.64 -25.28
C GLU A 183 9.29 23.93 -24.57
N ILE A 184 8.03 23.98 -24.13
CA ILE A 184 7.48 25.13 -23.39
C ILE A 184 8.15 25.26 -22.01
N ALA A 185 8.35 24.14 -21.30
CA ALA A 185 9.01 24.13 -19.98
C ALA A 185 10.46 24.62 -20.06
N ASP A 186 11.22 24.14 -21.05
CA ASP A 186 12.60 24.56 -21.29
C ASP A 186 12.67 26.06 -21.57
N ASP A 187 11.80 26.58 -22.45
CA ASP A 187 11.73 28.01 -22.76
C ASP A 187 11.42 28.86 -21.51
N ILE A 188 10.48 28.43 -20.67
CA ILE A 188 10.14 29.11 -19.41
C ILE A 188 11.35 29.17 -18.47
N VAL A 189 12.05 28.04 -18.28
CA VAL A 189 13.20 27.94 -17.39
C VAL A 189 14.39 28.75 -17.92
N GLU A 190 14.64 28.72 -19.24
CA GLU A 190 15.70 29.53 -19.87
C GLU A 190 15.42 31.03 -19.73
N ARG A 191 14.18 31.46 -19.98
CA ARG A 191 13.79 32.87 -19.85
C ARG A 191 13.88 33.34 -18.42
N ALA A 192 13.46 32.53 -17.45
CA ALA A 192 13.58 32.88 -16.04
C ALA A 192 15.02 33.06 -15.54
N LYS A 193 15.99 32.41 -16.21
CA LYS A 193 17.43 32.60 -15.91
C LYS A 193 18.02 33.85 -16.56
N ARG A 194 17.43 34.34 -17.65
CA ARG A 194 17.94 35.48 -18.45
C ARG A 194 17.24 36.80 -18.15
N ASP A 195 15.96 36.75 -17.78
CA ASP A 195 15.14 37.94 -17.50
C ASP A 195 15.36 38.42 -16.06
N PRO A 196 15.83 39.67 -15.83
CA PRO A 196 16.09 40.20 -14.49
C PRO A 196 14.83 40.39 -13.63
N GLU A 197 13.62 40.38 -14.22
CA GLU A 197 12.35 40.45 -13.49
C GLU A 197 11.75 39.06 -13.17
N SER A 198 12.53 37.99 -13.40
CA SER A 198 12.10 36.62 -13.22
C SER A 198 13.09 35.83 -12.37
N PHE A 199 12.60 34.80 -11.67
CA PHE A 199 13.45 33.93 -10.85
C PHE A 199 12.80 32.56 -10.65
N ILE A 200 13.63 31.57 -10.32
CA ILE A 200 13.18 30.22 -9.99
C ILE A 200 13.02 30.15 -8.47
N GLU A 201 11.80 29.90 -8.01
CA GLU A 201 11.46 29.81 -6.58
C GLU A 201 11.84 28.46 -5.98
N LEU A 202 11.61 27.38 -6.75
CA LEU A 202 11.85 26.00 -6.35
C LEU A 202 12.35 25.21 -7.55
N ASP A 203 13.39 24.40 -7.35
CA ASP A 203 13.93 23.50 -8.37
C ASP A 203 14.35 22.19 -7.71
N GLU A 204 13.41 21.24 -7.67
CA GLU A 204 13.59 19.92 -7.08
C GLU A 204 13.44 18.85 -8.19
N PRO A 205 14.04 17.66 -8.04
CA PRO A 205 13.85 16.57 -9.00
C PRO A 205 12.37 16.23 -9.18
N GLY A 206 11.82 16.56 -10.36
CA GLY A 206 10.41 16.33 -10.70
C GLY A 206 9.50 17.55 -10.58
N ALA A 207 9.92 18.66 -9.96
CA ALA A 207 9.10 19.87 -9.83
C ALA A 207 9.93 21.15 -9.87
N THR A 208 9.52 22.12 -10.69
CA THR A 208 10.16 23.44 -10.80
C THR A 208 9.09 24.53 -10.70
N VAL A 209 9.29 25.53 -9.85
CA VAL A 209 8.41 26.69 -9.70
C VAL A 209 9.15 27.93 -10.18
N VAL A 210 8.54 28.64 -11.12
CA VAL A 210 9.13 29.77 -11.81
C VAL A 210 8.22 30.98 -11.68
N GLN A 211 8.75 32.08 -11.15
CA GLN A 211 8.15 33.39 -11.28
C GLN A 211 8.70 34.03 -12.57
N LEU A 212 7.91 34.03 -13.64
CA LEU A 212 8.27 34.61 -14.94
C LEU A 212 7.48 35.90 -15.15
N ARG A 213 8.10 37.05 -14.88
CA ARG A 213 7.45 38.37 -14.85
C ARG A 213 6.17 38.36 -14.01
N ASN A 214 5.01 38.56 -14.65
CA ASN A 214 3.69 38.57 -14.04
C ASN A 214 3.00 37.20 -14.06
N TYR A 215 3.69 36.12 -14.40
CA TYR A 215 3.17 34.76 -14.32
C TYR A 215 3.89 34.00 -13.20
N ARG A 216 3.12 33.26 -12.41
CA ARG A 216 3.66 32.26 -11.50
C ARG A 216 3.37 30.89 -12.07
N ILE A 217 4.41 30.12 -12.31
CA ILE A 217 4.38 28.91 -13.12
C ILE A 217 4.89 27.73 -12.29
N VAL A 218 4.19 26.61 -12.37
CA VAL A 218 4.59 25.33 -11.81
C VAL A 218 4.77 24.34 -12.94
N ILE A 219 5.93 23.71 -13.00
CA ILE A 219 6.27 22.66 -13.95
C ILE A 219 6.46 21.38 -13.13
N ALA A 220 5.61 20.37 -13.34
CA ALA A 220 5.69 19.07 -12.71
C ALA A 220 6.02 18.00 -13.76
N LYS A 221 6.92 17.08 -13.44
CA LYS A 221 7.38 16.03 -14.35
C LYS A 221 7.63 14.70 -13.62
N PRO A 222 7.66 13.56 -14.32
CA PRO A 222 8.05 12.29 -13.74
C PRO A 222 9.44 12.36 -13.05
N PRO A 223 9.63 11.69 -11.90
CA PRO A 223 8.74 10.74 -11.23
C PRO A 223 7.70 11.37 -10.28
N PHE A 224 7.70 12.70 -10.11
CA PHE A 224 6.83 13.40 -9.15
C PHE A 224 5.37 13.47 -9.61
N ALA A 225 5.14 13.80 -10.88
CA ALA A 225 3.85 13.71 -11.56
C ALA A 225 3.79 12.47 -12.47
N ASP A 226 2.58 12.05 -12.88
CA ASP A 226 2.35 10.90 -13.77
C ASP A 226 2.82 11.19 -15.20
N ARG A 227 2.62 12.42 -15.66
CA ARG A 227 3.15 12.98 -16.92
C ARG A 227 3.60 14.42 -16.72
N ILE A 228 4.21 15.03 -17.73
CA ILE A 228 4.57 16.44 -17.67
C ILE A 228 3.33 17.34 -17.63
N GLU A 229 3.35 18.32 -16.73
CA GLU A 229 2.31 19.33 -16.58
C GLU A 229 2.92 20.71 -16.32
N ILE A 230 2.34 21.73 -16.95
CA ILE A 230 2.64 23.14 -16.70
C ILE A 230 1.34 23.84 -16.28
N THR A 231 1.33 24.39 -15.06
CA THR A 231 0.27 25.27 -14.60
C THR A 231 0.83 26.69 -14.46
N ALA A 232 0.23 27.66 -15.13
CA ALA A 232 0.63 29.06 -15.01
C ALA A 232 -0.55 29.94 -14.57
N VAL A 233 -0.30 30.85 -13.64
CA VAL A 233 -1.32 31.70 -13.01
C VAL A 233 -0.91 33.16 -13.10
N ARG A 234 -1.85 34.04 -13.46
CA ARG A 234 -1.70 35.50 -13.29
C ARG A 234 -2.08 35.88 -11.85
N PRO A 235 -1.20 36.51 -11.05
CA PRO A 235 -1.53 36.95 -9.72
C PRO A 235 -2.56 38.09 -9.78
N ILE A 236 -3.74 37.87 -9.20
CA ILE A 236 -4.71 38.94 -8.92
C ILE A 236 -4.26 39.63 -7.63
N THR A 237 -4.33 40.96 -7.61
CA THR A 237 -4.04 41.85 -6.47
C THR A 237 -4.44 41.25 -5.13
N LYS A 238 -3.57 41.40 -4.12
CA LYS A 238 -3.77 40.90 -2.75
C LYS A 238 -5.10 41.43 -2.19
N LEU A 239 -6.09 40.54 -2.06
CA LEU A 239 -7.28 40.78 -1.23
C LEU A 239 -6.95 40.30 0.18
N SER A 240 -7.37 41.09 1.17
CA SER A 240 -7.26 40.69 2.57
C SER A 240 -8.49 39.87 2.98
N ILE A 241 -8.43 39.17 4.11
CA ILE A 241 -9.48 38.23 4.50
C ILE A 241 -10.81 38.94 4.83
N GLU A 242 -10.74 40.24 5.11
CA GLU A 242 -11.88 41.12 5.35
C GLU A 242 -12.68 41.46 4.09
N ASP A 243 -12.11 41.24 2.90
CA ASP A 243 -12.79 41.47 1.60
C ASP A 243 -13.72 40.31 1.21
N TYR A 244 -13.65 39.19 1.92
CA TYR A 244 -14.58 38.08 1.79
C TYR A 244 -15.64 38.23 2.87
N ASP A 245 -16.89 38.44 2.47
CA ASP A 245 -18.06 38.57 3.36
C ASP A 245 -18.41 37.22 4.01
N LEU A 246 -17.49 36.73 4.85
CA LEU A 246 -17.54 35.42 5.48
C LEU A 246 -18.37 35.53 6.76
N SER A 247 -19.31 34.59 6.93
CA SER A 247 -20.12 34.53 8.15
C SER A 247 -19.23 34.43 9.40
N GLU A 248 -19.63 35.06 10.52
CA GLU A 248 -18.89 34.99 11.80
C GLU A 248 -18.60 33.54 12.24
N LYS A 249 -19.47 32.61 11.88
CA LYS A 249 -19.34 31.17 12.15
C LYS A 249 -18.19 30.50 11.38
N LEU A 250 -17.81 31.03 10.23
CA LEU A 250 -16.70 30.55 9.40
C LEU A 250 -15.37 31.15 9.85
N LEU A 251 -15.37 32.43 10.24
CA LEU A 251 -14.20 33.10 10.81
C LEU A 251 -13.75 32.46 12.13
N GLY A 252 -14.71 32.13 13.00
CA GLY A 252 -14.45 31.38 14.23
C GLY A 252 -13.92 29.95 13.99
N ARG A 253 -14.29 29.31 12.87
CA ARG A 253 -13.75 27.98 12.51
C ARG A 253 -12.31 28.03 12.05
N LEU A 254 -11.90 29.09 11.34
CA LEU A 254 -10.54 29.24 10.82
C LEU A 254 -9.51 29.62 11.91
N MET A 255 -9.94 30.26 12.99
CA MET A 255 -9.04 30.68 14.09
C MET A 255 -8.72 29.56 15.09
N ASP A 256 -9.68 28.68 15.40
CA ASP A 256 -9.53 27.74 16.53
C ASP A 256 -9.22 26.29 16.13
N LYS A 257 -9.45 25.87 14.87
CA LYS A 257 -9.05 24.54 14.35
C LYS A 257 -8.78 24.59 12.85
N ALA A 258 -7.56 24.24 12.44
CA ALA A 258 -7.30 23.91 11.04
C ALA A 258 -8.06 22.62 10.68
N GLU A 259 -8.98 22.69 9.73
CA GLU A 259 -9.61 21.53 9.10
C GLU A 259 -9.16 21.48 7.64
N GLY A 260 -8.20 20.60 7.32
CA GLY A 260 -8.12 20.04 5.97
C GLY A 260 -9.30 19.08 5.77
N ILE A 261 -10.00 19.17 4.64
CA ILE A 261 -11.08 18.22 4.35
C ILE A 261 -10.43 16.88 3.96
N LEU A 262 -10.35 15.97 4.91
CA LEU A 262 -10.11 14.54 4.67
C LEU A 262 -11.39 13.91 4.15
N ILE A 263 -11.35 13.47 2.90
CA ILE A 263 -12.46 12.80 2.26
C ILE A 263 -12.17 11.30 2.24
N ALA A 264 -12.86 10.55 3.10
CA ALA A 264 -13.14 9.13 2.91
C ALA A 264 -14.59 8.99 2.40
N GLY A 265 -14.90 8.02 1.54
CA GLY A 265 -16.28 7.77 1.15
C GLY A 265 -16.50 6.55 0.26
N ALA A 266 -17.62 6.54 -0.47
CA ALA A 266 -18.34 5.35 -0.95
C ALA A 266 -17.90 4.65 -2.30
N PRO A 267 -17.97 3.30 -2.39
CA PRO A 267 -17.65 2.41 -3.53
C PRO A 267 -18.54 2.45 -4.76
N GLY A 268 -17.99 1.92 -5.87
CA GLY A 268 -18.76 1.42 -7.02
C GLY A 268 -18.00 1.28 -8.36
N GLU A 269 -16.71 0.95 -8.41
CA GLU A 269 -15.98 0.85 -9.70
C GLU A 269 -15.30 -0.51 -9.90
N GLY A 270 -16.11 -1.56 -10.07
CA GLY A 270 -15.65 -2.82 -10.67
C GLY A 270 -15.31 -3.97 -9.72
N LYS A 271 -15.58 -3.89 -8.42
CA LYS A 271 -15.25 -4.95 -7.44
C LYS A 271 -16.48 -5.78 -7.12
N CYS A 272 -16.78 -6.75 -7.98
CA CYS A 272 -18.06 -7.44 -7.93
C CYS A 272 -17.94 -8.96 -7.72
N LEU A 273 -18.95 -9.53 -7.06
CA LEU A 273 -19.12 -10.94 -6.75
C LEU A 273 -20.34 -11.52 -7.49
N PRO A 274 -20.33 -12.80 -7.89
CA PRO A 274 -21.50 -13.47 -8.46
C PRO A 274 -22.72 -13.48 -7.52
N PRO A 275 -23.97 -13.51 -8.04
CA PRO A 275 -25.20 -13.29 -7.28
C PRO A 275 -25.42 -14.26 -6.11
N GLU A 276 -24.99 -15.50 -6.29
CA GLU A 276 -25.05 -16.60 -5.32
C GLU A 276 -23.96 -16.57 -4.26
N THR A 277 -22.97 -15.68 -4.37
CA THR A 277 -21.85 -15.61 -3.43
C THR A 277 -22.36 -15.30 -2.03
N PRO A 278 -22.14 -16.19 -1.05
CA PRO A 278 -22.66 -15.97 0.30
C PRO A 278 -21.81 -14.94 1.03
N VAL A 279 -22.48 -14.00 1.68
CA VAL A 279 -21.90 -12.95 2.51
C VAL A 279 -22.28 -13.19 3.96
N LEU A 280 -21.30 -13.05 4.87
CA LEU A 280 -21.50 -13.28 6.29
C LEU A 280 -22.26 -12.12 6.95
N LEU A 281 -23.41 -12.43 7.52
CA LEU A 281 -24.25 -11.47 8.25
C LEU A 281 -23.82 -11.34 9.70
N ALA A 282 -24.23 -10.23 10.33
CA ALA A 282 -23.93 -9.92 11.73
C ALA A 282 -24.47 -10.92 12.75
N ASP A 283 -25.48 -11.71 12.39
CA ASP A 283 -26.04 -12.79 13.22
C ASP A 283 -25.32 -14.13 13.02
N GLY A 284 -24.32 -14.20 12.14
CA GLY A 284 -23.52 -15.40 11.88
C GLY A 284 -24.08 -16.31 10.80
N THR A 285 -25.20 -15.93 10.19
CA THR A 285 -25.76 -16.60 9.02
C THR A 285 -25.15 -16.08 7.72
N PHE A 286 -25.51 -16.70 6.60
CA PHE A 286 -25.07 -16.29 5.28
C PHE A 286 -26.27 -15.96 4.41
N ALA A 287 -26.14 -14.89 3.62
CA ALA A 287 -27.09 -14.51 2.58
C ALA A 287 -26.37 -14.33 1.24
N PRO A 288 -26.97 -14.74 0.11
CA PRO A 288 -26.44 -14.42 -1.21
C PRO A 288 -26.30 -12.91 -1.37
N VAL A 289 -25.21 -12.45 -2.00
CA VAL A 289 -24.94 -11.01 -2.20
C VAL A 289 -26.11 -10.32 -2.93
N SER A 290 -26.77 -11.02 -3.85
CA SER A 290 -27.96 -10.55 -4.59
C SER A 290 -29.19 -10.28 -3.71
N SER A 291 -29.27 -10.93 -2.54
CA SER A 291 -30.37 -10.74 -1.58
C SER A 291 -30.12 -9.61 -0.59
N LEU A 292 -28.90 -9.08 -0.54
CA LEU A 292 -28.53 -8.03 0.40
C LEU A 292 -29.20 -6.70 0.04
N ARG A 293 -29.50 -5.90 1.06
CA ARG A 293 -30.14 -4.59 0.94
C ARG A 293 -29.45 -3.59 1.87
N SER A 294 -29.56 -2.31 1.53
CA SER A 294 -29.12 -1.22 2.41
C SER A 294 -29.78 -1.35 3.78
N GLY A 295 -29.01 -1.10 4.84
CA GLY A 295 -29.43 -1.21 6.23
C GLY A 295 -29.19 -2.58 6.87
N MET A 296 -28.97 -3.65 6.08
CA MET A 296 -28.57 -4.95 6.64
C MET A 296 -27.17 -4.89 7.24
N SER A 297 -26.90 -5.70 8.26
CA SER A 297 -25.59 -5.71 8.93
C SER A 297 -24.75 -6.92 8.50
N VAL A 298 -23.51 -6.67 8.08
CA VAL A 298 -22.54 -7.69 7.65
C VAL A 298 -21.30 -7.67 8.53
N VAL A 299 -20.57 -8.79 8.53
CA VAL A 299 -19.29 -8.90 9.23
C VAL A 299 -18.16 -8.44 8.30
N THR A 300 -17.32 -7.59 8.85
CA THR A 300 -16.19 -6.91 8.22
C THR A 300 -14.94 -7.11 9.09
N PHE A 301 -13.78 -6.67 8.61
CA PHE A 301 -12.51 -6.80 9.30
C PHE A 301 -11.86 -5.41 9.43
N SER A 302 -11.47 -5.04 10.64
CA SER A 302 -10.84 -3.74 10.93
C SER A 302 -9.81 -3.92 12.03
N HIS A 303 -8.61 -3.38 11.85
CA HIS A 303 -7.56 -3.28 12.87
C HIS A 303 -7.44 -4.54 13.74
N ASN A 304 -7.22 -5.69 13.11
CA ASN A 304 -6.97 -6.97 13.77
C ASN A 304 -8.19 -7.54 14.53
N LYS A 305 -9.42 -7.30 14.06
CA LYS A 305 -10.63 -7.96 14.59
C LYS A 305 -11.79 -7.91 13.59
N THR A 306 -12.76 -8.79 13.79
CA THR A 306 -14.04 -8.73 13.06
C THR A 306 -14.96 -7.66 13.67
N GLU A 307 -15.56 -6.83 12.83
CA GLU A 307 -16.53 -5.79 13.22
C GLU A 307 -17.85 -5.96 12.45
N VAL A 308 -18.94 -5.47 13.02
CA VAL A 308 -20.25 -5.45 12.35
C VAL A 308 -20.48 -4.07 11.78
N GLN A 309 -20.77 -4.02 10.49
CA GLN A 309 -21.05 -2.79 9.76
C GLN A 309 -22.37 -2.89 9.01
N LYS A 310 -23.04 -1.76 8.81
CA LYS A 310 -24.26 -1.69 8.01
C LYS A 310 -23.91 -1.52 6.54
N ILE A 311 -24.66 -2.21 5.69
CA ILE A 311 -24.61 -2.02 4.24
C ILE A 311 -25.20 -0.65 3.94
N GLU A 312 -24.44 0.22 3.29
CA GLU A 312 -24.91 1.53 2.86
C GLU A 312 -25.62 1.43 1.51
N ARG A 313 -25.02 0.70 0.56
CA ARG A 313 -25.51 0.55 -0.82
C ARG A 313 -25.23 -0.83 -1.36
N VAL A 314 -26.00 -1.22 -2.38
CA VAL A 314 -25.84 -2.46 -3.15
C VAL A 314 -25.90 -2.10 -4.63
N TYR A 315 -24.94 -2.55 -5.41
CA TYR A 315 -24.83 -2.32 -6.84
C TYR A 315 -24.97 -3.65 -7.60
N ARG A 316 -25.46 -3.57 -8.84
CA ARG A 316 -25.61 -4.69 -9.77
C ARG A 316 -25.04 -4.29 -11.13
N ARG A 317 -24.25 -5.17 -11.75
CA ARG A 317 -23.55 -4.96 -13.03
C ARG A 317 -23.42 -6.27 -13.82
N VAL A 318 -22.80 -6.18 -14.99
CA VAL A 318 -22.41 -7.32 -15.81
C VAL A 318 -20.89 -7.28 -16.01
N GLU A 319 -20.23 -8.42 -15.85
CA GLU A 319 -18.81 -8.63 -16.09
C GLU A 319 -18.59 -9.71 -17.13
N THR A 320 -17.51 -9.59 -17.90
CA THR A 320 -17.20 -10.54 -19.00
C THR A 320 -16.25 -11.66 -18.58
N LYS A 321 -15.55 -11.47 -17.46
CA LYS A 321 -14.57 -12.42 -16.93
C LYS A 321 -14.67 -12.50 -15.41
N LEU A 322 -14.62 -13.73 -14.90
CA LEU A 322 -14.54 -14.03 -13.48
C LEU A 322 -13.32 -14.90 -13.21
N LEU A 323 -12.77 -14.73 -12.01
CA LEU A 323 -11.70 -15.55 -11.47
C LEU A 323 -12.26 -16.40 -10.34
N LYS A 324 -12.10 -17.71 -10.47
CA LYS A 324 -12.42 -18.68 -9.42
C LYS A 324 -11.13 -19.15 -8.77
N LEU A 325 -11.00 -18.80 -7.50
CA LEU A 325 -9.86 -19.13 -6.66
C LEU A 325 -10.20 -20.24 -5.69
N LYS A 326 -9.24 -21.14 -5.50
CA LYS A 326 -9.29 -22.15 -4.45
C LYS A 326 -7.99 -22.23 -3.70
N THR A 327 -8.07 -22.25 -2.39
CA THR A 327 -6.89 -22.23 -1.51
C THR A 327 -6.48 -23.62 -1.03
N ALA A 328 -5.32 -23.72 -0.40
CA ALA A 328 -4.76 -24.95 0.13
C ALA A 328 -5.60 -25.55 1.27
N THR A 329 -6.28 -24.71 2.07
CA THR A 329 -7.23 -25.21 3.08
C THR A 329 -8.61 -25.56 2.50
N GLY A 330 -8.83 -25.38 1.19
CA GLY A 330 -10.06 -25.75 0.51
C GLY A 330 -11.13 -24.66 0.51
N ARG A 331 -10.77 -23.39 0.78
CA ARG A 331 -11.66 -22.24 0.58
C ARG A 331 -11.85 -22.03 -0.91
N GLU A 332 -13.05 -21.64 -1.32
CA GLU A 332 -13.40 -21.35 -2.70
C GLU A 332 -14.15 -20.03 -2.76
N ILE A 333 -13.69 -19.13 -3.64
CA ILE A 333 -14.32 -17.85 -3.92
C ILE A 333 -14.27 -17.56 -5.42
N THR A 334 -15.29 -16.89 -5.93
CA THR A 334 -15.36 -16.42 -7.32
C THR A 334 -15.58 -14.92 -7.28
N LEU A 335 -14.78 -14.18 -8.03
CA LEU A 335 -14.70 -12.72 -7.99
C LEU A 335 -14.27 -12.19 -9.36
N SER A 336 -14.47 -10.91 -9.60
CA SER A 336 -13.91 -10.19 -10.76
C SER A 336 -12.37 -10.16 -10.71
N LEU A 337 -11.71 -10.02 -11.87
CA LEU A 337 -10.24 -10.06 -11.96
C LEU A 337 -9.56 -8.91 -11.21
N ASN A 338 -10.17 -7.73 -11.23
CA ASN A 338 -9.77 -6.51 -10.54
C ASN A 338 -10.26 -6.43 -9.08
N HIS A 339 -10.78 -7.54 -8.52
CA HIS A 339 -11.19 -7.55 -7.12
C HIS A 339 -9.93 -7.70 -6.24
N PRO A 340 -9.61 -6.72 -5.37
CA PRO A 340 -8.40 -6.76 -4.59
C PRO A 340 -8.52 -7.74 -3.43
N VAL A 341 -7.48 -8.52 -3.25
CA VAL A 341 -7.30 -9.45 -2.15
C VAL A 341 -6.01 -9.13 -1.43
N LEU A 342 -6.04 -9.19 -0.09
CA LEU A 342 -4.86 -8.90 0.72
C LEU A 342 -3.87 -10.05 0.58
N THR A 343 -2.67 -9.76 0.12
CA THR A 343 -1.60 -10.72 -0.19
C THR A 343 -0.27 -10.28 0.39
N ILE A 344 0.75 -11.13 0.27
CA ILE A 344 2.15 -10.77 0.52
C ILE A 344 2.90 -10.84 -0.82
N ARG A 345 3.41 -9.69 -1.28
CA ARG A 345 4.25 -9.58 -2.48
C ARG A 345 5.52 -8.81 -2.14
N ASN A 346 6.66 -9.32 -2.60
CA ASN A 346 7.97 -8.70 -2.40
C ASN A 346 8.33 -8.39 -0.92
N GLY A 347 7.80 -9.16 0.04
CA GLY A 347 7.99 -8.91 1.46
C GLY A 347 7.07 -7.83 2.06
N PHE A 348 6.10 -7.33 1.32
CA PHE A 348 5.11 -6.35 1.77
C PHE A 348 3.72 -6.96 1.79
N VAL A 349 2.93 -6.56 2.78
CA VAL A 349 1.49 -6.85 2.83
C VAL A 349 0.78 -5.79 1.98
N VAL A 350 0.12 -6.22 0.91
CA VAL A 350 -0.49 -5.33 -0.09
C VAL A 350 -1.85 -5.84 -0.53
N TRP A 351 -2.70 -4.92 -0.99
CA TRP A 351 -3.89 -5.28 -1.76
C TRP A 351 -3.49 -5.50 -3.22
N GLU A 352 -3.80 -6.66 -3.76
CA GLU A 352 -3.46 -7.02 -5.14
C GLU A 352 -4.73 -7.49 -5.84
N ASP A 353 -4.91 -7.08 -7.09
CA ASP A 353 -5.96 -7.59 -7.95
C ASP A 353 -5.86 -9.11 -8.08
N ALA A 354 -6.98 -9.78 -7.91
CA ALA A 354 -7.00 -11.23 -7.92
C ALA A 354 -6.48 -11.84 -9.23
N GLY A 355 -6.64 -11.14 -10.36
CA GLY A 355 -6.11 -11.53 -11.66
C GLY A 355 -4.59 -11.60 -11.72
N ASN A 356 -3.89 -10.88 -10.83
CA ASN A 356 -2.43 -10.89 -10.72
C ASN A 356 -1.90 -11.98 -9.76
N LEU A 357 -2.79 -12.79 -9.16
CA LEU A 357 -2.37 -13.88 -8.30
C LEU A 357 -1.86 -15.08 -9.09
N GLU A 358 -0.88 -15.77 -8.51
CA GLU A 358 -0.32 -17.00 -9.06
C GLU A 358 -0.59 -18.18 -8.12
N ILE A 359 -0.44 -19.40 -8.63
CA ILE A 359 -0.49 -20.59 -7.80
C ILE A 359 0.65 -20.51 -6.76
N GLY A 360 0.29 -20.60 -5.48
CA GLY A 360 1.20 -20.48 -4.36
C GLY A 360 1.20 -19.12 -3.67
N SER A 361 0.61 -18.08 -4.29
CA SER A 361 0.44 -16.76 -3.69
C SER A 361 -0.31 -16.86 -2.36
N PRO A 362 0.16 -16.22 -1.29
CA PRO A 362 -0.54 -16.19 0.00
C PRO A 362 -1.69 -15.18 -0.05
N ILE A 363 -2.89 -15.55 0.36
CA ILE A 363 -4.01 -14.62 0.53
C ILE A 363 -4.46 -14.62 1.98
N ALA A 364 -4.82 -13.45 2.48
CA ALA A 364 -5.34 -13.30 3.83
C ALA A 364 -6.75 -13.89 3.92
N VAL A 365 -6.94 -14.80 4.88
CA VAL A 365 -8.26 -15.33 5.22
C VAL A 365 -8.47 -15.28 6.73
N PRO A 366 -9.71 -15.15 7.22
CA PRO A 366 -9.96 -15.11 8.65
C PRO A 366 -9.58 -16.43 9.32
N LYS A 367 -8.79 -16.33 10.39
CA LYS A 367 -8.38 -17.44 11.26
C LYS A 367 -9.42 -17.75 12.34
N LYS A 368 -10.07 -16.70 12.86
CA LYS A 368 -11.21 -16.78 13.78
C LYS A 368 -12.29 -15.79 13.33
N ILE A 369 -13.55 -16.19 13.47
CA ILE A 369 -14.70 -15.34 13.17
C ILE A 369 -15.49 -15.15 14.45
N THR A 370 -15.58 -13.93 14.95
CA THR A 370 -16.34 -13.65 16.17
C THR A 370 -17.68 -13.02 15.81
N VAL A 371 -18.76 -13.65 16.27
CA VAL A 371 -20.12 -13.18 16.06
C VAL A 371 -20.85 -13.22 17.38
N LYS A 372 -21.64 -12.18 17.68
CA LYS A 372 -22.51 -12.15 18.85
C LYS A 372 -23.79 -12.92 18.53
N SER A 373 -24.07 -13.95 19.33
CA SER A 373 -25.34 -14.68 19.27
C SER A 373 -26.48 -13.79 19.74
N ASP A 374 -27.55 -13.73 18.96
CA ASP A 374 -28.84 -13.13 19.31
C ASP A 374 -29.88 -14.18 19.79
N LEU A 375 -29.51 -15.46 19.79
CA LEU A 375 -30.44 -16.54 20.12
C LEU A 375 -30.89 -16.51 21.58
N PRO A 376 -32.21 -16.63 21.82
CA PRO A 376 -32.74 -16.73 23.18
C PRO A 376 -32.31 -18.04 23.86
N ASN A 377 -32.57 -18.16 25.16
CA ASN A 377 -32.35 -19.40 25.90
C ASN A 377 -33.42 -20.45 25.65
N GLU A 378 -34.59 -20.01 25.19
CA GLU A 378 -35.77 -20.82 24.99
C GLU A 378 -36.52 -20.33 23.75
N ILE A 379 -37.16 -21.23 23.01
CA ILE A 379 -37.93 -20.90 21.82
C ILE A 379 -39.31 -21.55 21.88
N TRP A 380 -40.35 -20.78 21.56
CA TRP A 380 -41.72 -21.29 21.43
C TRP A 380 -41.81 -22.15 20.17
N VAL A 381 -42.30 -23.39 20.31
CA VAL A 381 -42.37 -24.34 19.19
C VAL A 381 -43.24 -23.78 18.06
N GLY A 382 -44.31 -23.04 18.37
CA GLY A 382 -45.18 -22.44 17.37
C GLY A 382 -44.53 -21.32 16.53
N GLU A 383 -43.36 -20.80 16.89
CA GLU A 383 -42.58 -19.92 16.00
C GLU A 383 -41.88 -20.71 14.89
N LEU A 384 -41.63 -22.00 15.12
CA LEU A 384 -40.92 -22.88 14.19
C LEU A 384 -41.88 -23.64 13.27
N VAL A 385 -43.08 -23.93 13.75
CA VAL A 385 -44.03 -24.82 13.07
C VAL A 385 -45.41 -24.20 12.97
N SER A 386 -46.13 -24.49 11.88
CA SER A 386 -47.47 -23.97 11.63
C SER A 386 -48.44 -25.09 11.21
N GLU A 387 -48.45 -25.45 9.93
CA GLU A 387 -49.46 -26.33 9.36
C GLU A 387 -49.47 -27.74 10.00
N GLY A 388 -50.66 -28.16 10.47
CA GLY A 388 -50.88 -29.48 11.08
C GLY A 388 -50.42 -29.61 12.53
N PHE A 389 -49.96 -28.52 13.16
CA PHE A 389 -49.63 -28.49 14.58
C PHE A 389 -50.75 -27.89 15.43
N PHE A 390 -50.94 -28.47 16.60
CA PHE A 390 -51.94 -28.09 17.58
C PHE A 390 -51.28 -27.92 18.95
N ALA A 391 -51.83 -27.03 19.76
CA ALA A 391 -51.43 -26.75 21.12
C ALA A 391 -52.54 -27.17 22.09
N ARG A 392 -52.16 -27.77 23.21
CA ARG A 392 -53.06 -28.06 24.34
C ARG A 392 -52.90 -26.96 25.38
N LEU A 393 -54.00 -26.26 25.67
CA LEU A 393 -54.02 -25.16 26.64
C LEU A 393 -54.18 -25.67 28.08
N LYS A 394 -53.88 -24.82 29.05
CA LYS A 394 -54.02 -25.11 30.50
C LYS A 394 -55.45 -25.46 30.92
N ASP A 395 -56.44 -24.93 30.21
CA ASP A 395 -57.87 -25.22 30.42
C ASP A 395 -58.34 -26.50 29.72
N GLY A 396 -57.43 -27.21 29.03
CA GLY A 396 -57.71 -28.46 28.33
C GLY A 396 -58.17 -28.30 26.88
N ARG A 397 -58.44 -27.08 26.39
CA ARG A 397 -58.78 -26.85 24.98
C ARG A 397 -57.60 -27.17 24.06
N VAL A 398 -57.93 -27.65 22.85
CA VAL A 398 -56.94 -27.90 21.79
C VAL A 398 -57.22 -26.91 20.65
N VAL A 399 -56.22 -26.09 20.35
CA VAL A 399 -56.30 -25.06 19.30
C VAL A 399 -55.16 -25.26 18.29
N PRO A 400 -55.31 -24.78 17.04
CA PRO A 400 -54.18 -24.64 16.12
C PRO A 400 -53.01 -23.88 16.77
N VAL A 401 -51.76 -24.30 16.51
CA VAL A 401 -50.59 -23.75 17.23
C VAL A 401 -50.39 -22.24 16.99
N ASN A 402 -50.84 -21.72 15.85
CA ASN A 402 -50.80 -20.30 15.48
C ASN A 402 -51.83 -19.45 16.24
N GLU A 403 -52.85 -20.07 16.83
CA GLU A 403 -53.85 -19.41 17.68
C GLU A 403 -53.50 -19.49 19.18
N ALA A 404 -52.46 -20.25 19.52
CA ALA A 404 -52.07 -20.52 20.90
C ALA A 404 -51.09 -19.47 21.44
N LEU A 405 -51.32 -19.04 22.69
CA LEU A 405 -50.37 -18.21 23.41
C LEU A 405 -49.35 -19.08 24.18
N PRO A 406 -48.04 -18.76 24.15
CA PRO A 406 -47.00 -19.58 24.79
C PRO A 406 -47.23 -19.80 26.30
N ASN A 407 -47.70 -18.77 27.01
CA ASN A 407 -47.96 -18.80 28.46
C ASN A 407 -49.20 -19.62 28.85
N GLU A 408 -50.12 -19.85 27.93
CA GLU A 408 -51.34 -20.62 28.14
C GLU A 408 -51.22 -22.07 27.67
N THR A 409 -50.12 -22.42 27.00
CA THR A 409 -49.91 -23.74 26.41
C THR A 409 -49.18 -24.69 27.36
N VAL A 410 -49.68 -25.94 27.45
CA VAL A 410 -49.08 -27.04 28.21
C VAL A 410 -48.21 -27.94 27.32
N SER A 411 -48.62 -28.18 26.07
CA SER A 411 -47.91 -29.04 25.14
C SER A 411 -48.28 -28.75 23.68
N VAL A 412 -47.42 -29.19 22.76
CA VAL A 412 -47.61 -29.06 21.30
C VAL A 412 -47.50 -30.42 20.62
N PHE A 413 -48.31 -30.69 19.60
CA PHE A 413 -48.27 -31.93 18.84
C PHE A 413 -48.69 -31.76 17.37
N TYR A 414 -48.23 -32.67 16.52
CA TYR A 414 -48.67 -32.76 15.14
C TYR A 414 -49.89 -33.69 15.00
N ARG A 415 -50.86 -33.33 14.17
CA ARG A 415 -51.99 -34.21 13.80
C ARG A 415 -51.99 -34.44 12.30
N GLY A 416 -51.94 -35.71 11.91
CA GLY A 416 -51.92 -36.10 10.49
C GLY A 416 -53.29 -35.93 9.80
N ARG A 417 -53.30 -36.00 8.47
CA ARG A 417 -54.53 -35.94 7.65
C ARG A 417 -55.55 -37.04 7.95
N ASN A 418 -55.11 -38.14 8.58
CA ASN A 418 -55.94 -39.23 9.08
C ASN A 418 -56.53 -38.97 10.48
N TYR A 419 -56.48 -37.71 10.95
CA TYR A 419 -56.93 -37.25 12.27
C TYR A 419 -56.22 -37.89 13.48
N ARG A 420 -55.16 -38.68 13.26
CA ARG A 420 -54.37 -39.26 14.35
C ARG A 420 -53.38 -38.24 14.90
N SER A 421 -53.43 -38.03 16.21
CA SER A 421 -52.50 -37.16 16.93
C SER A 421 -51.19 -37.90 17.21
N SER A 422 -50.09 -37.21 16.91
CA SER A 422 -48.75 -37.62 17.29
C SER A 422 -48.47 -37.29 18.76
N ARG A 423 -47.33 -37.73 19.29
CA ARG A 423 -46.90 -37.43 20.67
C ARG A 423 -46.86 -35.93 20.94
N GLU A 424 -47.26 -35.57 22.14
CA GLU A 424 -47.12 -34.23 22.70
C GLU A 424 -45.69 -33.99 23.20
N ILE A 425 -45.13 -32.85 22.83
CA ILE A 425 -43.81 -32.39 23.28
C ILE A 425 -43.98 -31.10 24.10
N PRO A 426 -42.96 -30.70 24.88
CA PRO A 426 -42.96 -29.42 25.55
C PRO A 426 -43.24 -28.26 24.57
N PRO A 427 -44.01 -27.25 25.00
CA PRO A 427 -44.36 -26.10 24.18
C PRO A 427 -43.17 -25.21 23.84
N VAL A 428 -42.14 -25.26 24.69
CA VAL A 428 -40.95 -24.44 24.63
C VAL A 428 -39.74 -25.36 24.64
N ILE A 429 -38.81 -25.13 23.72
CA ILE A 429 -37.54 -25.88 23.64
C ILE A 429 -36.43 -25.03 24.26
N LYS A 430 -35.70 -25.61 25.21
CA LYS A 430 -34.49 -25.00 25.78
C LYS A 430 -33.34 -25.09 24.79
N LEU A 431 -32.82 -23.93 24.35
CA LEU A 431 -31.68 -23.80 23.46
C LEU A 431 -30.36 -23.91 24.23
N ASN A 432 -30.18 -25.01 24.96
CA ASN A 432 -28.99 -25.30 25.76
C ASN A 432 -28.03 -26.27 25.04
N GLU A 433 -26.85 -26.53 25.62
CA GLU A 433 -25.87 -27.45 25.02
C GLU A 433 -26.43 -28.86 24.74
N GLU A 434 -27.38 -29.36 25.54
CA GLU A 434 -27.99 -30.68 25.29
C GLU A 434 -28.81 -30.70 24.00
N PHE A 435 -29.59 -29.64 23.75
CA PHE A 435 -30.35 -29.51 22.51
C PHE A 435 -29.44 -29.46 21.28
N PHE A 436 -28.35 -28.69 21.35
CA PHE A 436 -27.40 -28.60 20.24
C PHE A 436 -26.61 -29.90 20.03
N GLU A 437 -26.23 -30.61 21.11
CA GLU A 437 -25.62 -31.94 21.03
C GLU A 437 -26.58 -32.96 20.37
N PHE A 438 -27.87 -32.90 20.70
CA PHE A 438 -28.91 -33.71 20.05
C PHE A 438 -29.00 -33.42 18.55
N LEU A 439 -29.03 -32.13 18.15
CA LEU A 439 -29.03 -31.76 16.73
C LEU A 439 -27.77 -32.30 16.02
N GLY A 440 -26.60 -32.20 16.64
CA GLY A 440 -25.36 -32.74 16.07
C GLY A 440 -25.44 -34.24 15.78
N LEU A 441 -25.97 -35.02 16.73
CA LEU A 441 -26.16 -36.46 16.57
C LEU A 441 -27.18 -36.79 15.47
N MET A 442 -28.30 -36.07 15.39
CA MET A 442 -29.29 -36.26 14.33
C MET A 442 -28.74 -35.91 12.94
N TRP A 443 -27.88 -34.89 12.85
CA TRP A 443 -27.24 -34.48 11.61
C TRP A 443 -26.22 -35.51 11.12
N ALA A 444 -25.47 -36.13 12.03
CA ALA A 444 -24.57 -37.23 11.69
C ALA A 444 -25.34 -38.52 11.36
N GLU A 445 -26.05 -39.08 12.34
CA GLU A 445 -26.52 -40.47 12.33
C GLU A 445 -28.04 -40.64 12.14
N GLY A 446 -28.77 -39.54 11.99
CA GLY A 446 -30.21 -39.59 11.75
C GLY A 446 -30.60 -39.98 10.32
N SER A 447 -31.85 -40.43 10.16
CA SER A 447 -32.47 -40.77 8.87
C SER A 447 -33.46 -39.71 8.37
N GLY A 448 -33.53 -39.48 7.05
CA GLY A 448 -34.35 -38.42 6.43
C GLY A 448 -35.86 -38.67 6.37
N SER A 449 -36.31 -39.93 6.38
CA SER A 449 -37.73 -40.26 6.15
C SER A 449 -38.57 -40.41 7.42
N VAL A 450 -37.92 -40.71 8.55
CA VAL A 450 -38.55 -40.97 9.85
C VAL A 450 -37.59 -40.56 10.97
N PHE A 451 -38.11 -40.22 12.14
CA PHE A 451 -37.27 -39.98 13.33
C PHE A 451 -36.63 -41.30 13.80
N GLU A 452 -35.39 -41.51 13.34
CA GLU A 452 -34.58 -42.70 13.54
C GLU A 452 -33.12 -42.28 13.75
N PHE A 453 -32.44 -42.96 14.67
CA PHE A 453 -31.03 -42.79 14.98
C PHE A 453 -30.29 -44.11 14.73
N ASN A 454 -29.27 -44.08 13.87
CA ASN A 454 -28.57 -45.26 13.40
C ASN A 454 -27.16 -45.32 13.97
N ASN A 455 -26.91 -46.14 14.99
CA ASN A 455 -25.56 -46.33 15.54
C ASN A 455 -25.47 -47.64 16.33
N PHE A 456 -24.28 -48.26 16.39
CA PHE A 456 -24.04 -49.51 17.11
C PHE A 456 -23.43 -49.32 18.50
N ASP A 457 -22.92 -48.13 18.83
CA ASP A 457 -22.33 -47.85 20.15
C ASP A 457 -23.43 -47.68 21.21
N GLY A 458 -23.47 -48.60 22.17
CA GLY A 458 -24.43 -48.59 23.27
C GLY A 458 -24.33 -47.36 24.18
N LYS A 459 -23.13 -46.78 24.36
CA LYS A 459 -22.94 -45.55 25.16
C LYS A 459 -23.56 -44.36 24.44
N LEU A 460 -23.37 -44.26 23.13
CA LEU A 460 -23.92 -43.19 22.31
C LEU A 460 -25.44 -43.30 22.21
N ILE A 461 -25.98 -44.51 22.02
CA ILE A 461 -27.43 -44.79 22.08
C ILE A 461 -28.02 -44.34 23.42
N LYS A 462 -27.37 -44.67 24.54
CA LYS A 462 -27.83 -44.27 25.88
C LYS A 462 -27.86 -42.75 26.02
N ARG A 463 -26.82 -42.05 25.57
CA ARG A 463 -26.79 -40.58 25.58
C ARG A 463 -27.86 -39.98 24.69
N PHE A 464 -28.08 -40.52 23.49
CA PHE A 464 -29.13 -40.07 22.58
C PHE A 464 -30.52 -40.17 23.25
N LYS A 465 -30.84 -41.30 23.89
CA LYS A 465 -32.09 -41.47 24.66
C LYS A 465 -32.23 -40.42 25.77
N GLN A 466 -31.18 -40.17 26.54
CA GLN A 466 -31.17 -39.16 27.60
C GLN A 466 -31.43 -37.75 27.05
N LEU A 467 -30.80 -37.40 25.93
CA LEU A 467 -31.00 -36.11 25.26
C LEU A 467 -32.44 -35.95 24.78
N VAL A 468 -33.00 -36.95 24.10
CA VAL A 468 -34.38 -36.91 23.60
C VAL A 468 -35.39 -36.86 24.77
N LYS A 469 -35.11 -37.54 25.89
CA LYS A 469 -35.89 -37.43 27.12
C LYS A 469 -35.82 -36.01 27.72
N SER A 470 -34.63 -35.43 27.79
CA SER A 470 -34.41 -34.09 28.34
C SER A 470 -35.10 -33.01 27.50
N VAL A 471 -34.94 -33.08 26.18
CA VAL A 471 -35.44 -32.06 25.24
C VAL A 471 -36.94 -32.20 24.96
N PHE A 472 -37.44 -33.42 24.76
CA PHE A 472 -38.81 -33.66 24.28
C PHE A 472 -39.69 -34.42 25.27
N SER A 473 -39.20 -34.70 26.48
CA SER A 473 -39.93 -35.46 27.51
C SER A 473 -40.39 -36.85 27.04
N VAL A 474 -39.64 -37.48 26.13
CA VAL A 474 -39.90 -38.84 25.66
C VAL A 474 -39.36 -39.85 26.68
N PRO A 475 -40.19 -40.77 27.20
CA PRO A 475 -39.74 -41.74 28.17
C PRO A 475 -38.98 -42.90 27.48
N GLU A 476 -38.18 -43.65 28.23
CA GLU A 476 -37.22 -44.59 27.65
C GLU A 476 -37.89 -45.84 27.04
N GLU A 477 -39.04 -46.23 27.55
CA GLU A 477 -39.89 -47.34 27.09
C GLU A 477 -40.50 -47.11 25.69
N ASP A 478 -40.49 -45.86 25.20
CA ASP A 478 -40.98 -45.51 23.88
C ASP A 478 -39.95 -45.69 22.76
N PHE A 479 -38.71 -46.00 23.15
CA PHE A 479 -37.64 -46.35 22.22
C PHE A 479 -37.68 -47.84 21.89
N TYR A 480 -37.52 -48.17 20.62
CA TYR A 480 -37.43 -49.55 20.16
C TYR A 480 -36.47 -49.67 18.99
N PHE A 481 -35.85 -50.84 18.84
CA PHE A 481 -35.01 -51.14 17.70
C PHE A 481 -35.84 -51.79 16.59
N VAL A 482 -35.74 -51.24 15.38
CA VAL A 482 -36.34 -51.88 14.20
C VAL A 482 -35.45 -52.98 13.66
N SER A 483 -34.14 -52.80 13.80
CA SER A 483 -33.10 -53.79 13.58
C SER A 483 -31.90 -53.42 14.46
N PRO A 484 -30.89 -54.29 14.60
CA PRO A 484 -29.65 -53.95 15.29
C PRO A 484 -29.09 -52.61 14.79
N GLY A 485 -28.79 -51.70 15.73
CA GLY A 485 -28.26 -50.37 15.45
C GLY A 485 -29.25 -49.33 14.92
N ARG A 486 -30.53 -49.67 14.68
CA ARG A 486 -31.54 -48.72 14.17
C ARG A 486 -32.62 -48.43 15.22
N LEU A 487 -32.44 -47.33 15.95
CA LEU A 487 -33.30 -46.92 17.05
C LEU A 487 -34.41 -45.97 16.56
N ARG A 488 -35.66 -46.23 16.95
CA ARG A 488 -36.81 -45.35 16.70
C ARG A 488 -37.56 -45.02 17.98
N VAL A 489 -38.35 -43.95 17.91
CA VAL A 489 -39.32 -43.56 18.94
C VAL A 489 -40.75 -43.77 18.43
N ARG A 490 -41.60 -44.37 19.26
CA ARG A 490 -43.03 -44.53 18.97
C ARG A 490 -43.73 -43.18 18.90
N ASN A 491 -44.59 -43.02 17.89
CA ASN A 491 -45.42 -41.84 17.67
C ASN A 491 -44.64 -40.51 17.58
N SER A 492 -43.54 -40.49 16.82
CA SER A 492 -42.53 -39.42 16.79
C SER A 492 -42.72 -38.36 15.68
N LYS A 493 -43.90 -38.31 15.04
CA LYS A 493 -44.15 -37.42 13.89
C LYS A 493 -44.03 -35.93 14.25
N THR A 494 -44.40 -35.55 15.47
CA THR A 494 -44.21 -34.19 16.01
C THR A 494 -42.74 -33.78 15.98
N ILE A 495 -41.85 -34.63 16.50
CA ILE A 495 -40.41 -34.38 16.55
C ILE A 495 -39.82 -34.35 15.13
N GLU A 496 -40.23 -35.29 14.27
CA GLU A 496 -39.80 -35.32 12.87
C GLU A 496 -40.16 -34.03 12.12
N LYS A 497 -41.40 -33.54 12.28
CA LYS A 497 -41.87 -32.31 11.64
C LYS A 497 -41.18 -31.07 12.19
N LEU A 498 -40.90 -31.03 13.49
CA LEU A 498 -40.08 -29.98 14.09
C LEU A 498 -38.65 -29.96 13.55
N LEU A 499 -37.99 -31.12 13.41
CA LEU A 499 -36.66 -31.19 12.80
C LEU A 499 -36.65 -30.67 11.36
N ARG A 500 -37.70 -30.96 10.58
CA ARG A 500 -37.86 -30.43 9.22
C ARG A 500 -37.95 -28.91 9.20
N ALA A 501 -38.69 -28.31 10.14
CA ALA A 501 -38.74 -26.87 10.30
C ALA A 501 -37.38 -26.26 10.66
N LEU A 502 -36.53 -27.01 11.38
CA LEU A 502 -35.14 -26.64 11.66
C LEU A 502 -34.17 -26.87 10.49
N GLY A 503 -34.67 -27.27 9.31
CA GLY A 503 -33.88 -27.47 8.10
C GLY A 503 -33.41 -28.92 7.88
N TYR A 504 -33.96 -29.90 8.58
CA TYR A 504 -33.65 -31.31 8.34
C TYR A 504 -34.24 -31.80 7.01
N PRO A 505 -33.44 -32.40 6.09
CA PRO A 505 -33.93 -32.72 4.73
C PRO A 505 -34.96 -33.85 4.69
N GLU A 506 -35.97 -33.71 3.81
CA GLU A 506 -37.00 -34.72 3.56
C GLU A 506 -36.50 -35.92 2.73
N LYS A 507 -35.64 -35.65 1.75
CA LYS A 507 -35.06 -36.64 0.83
C LYS A 507 -33.57 -36.41 0.67
N GLU A 508 -32.86 -37.48 0.35
CA GLU A 508 -31.42 -37.46 0.05
C GLU A 508 -30.55 -36.78 1.13
N LYS A 509 -30.93 -36.91 2.41
CA LYS A 509 -30.27 -36.29 3.57
C LYS A 509 -28.74 -36.31 3.48
N THR A 510 -28.15 -37.45 3.09
CA THR A 510 -26.70 -37.61 2.97
C THR A 510 -26.03 -36.57 2.06
N ARG A 511 -26.71 -36.07 1.02
CA ARG A 511 -26.16 -35.13 0.02
C ARG A 511 -26.66 -33.70 0.19
N THR A 512 -27.85 -33.52 0.76
CA THR A 512 -28.54 -32.22 0.80
C THR A 512 -28.52 -31.55 2.18
N ILE A 513 -28.07 -32.26 3.22
CA ILE A 513 -28.02 -31.70 4.57
C ILE A 513 -27.09 -30.49 4.66
N LYS A 514 -27.50 -29.48 5.44
CA LYS A 514 -26.74 -28.26 5.73
C LYS A 514 -26.73 -28.03 7.22
N VAL A 515 -25.79 -27.21 7.71
CA VAL A 515 -25.83 -26.74 9.10
C VAL A 515 -27.11 -25.91 9.30
N PRO A 516 -27.90 -26.14 10.37
CA PRO A 516 -29.10 -25.36 10.65
C PRO A 516 -28.79 -23.88 10.83
N GLN A 517 -29.68 -22.99 10.38
CA GLN A 517 -29.56 -21.54 10.64
C GLN A 517 -29.46 -21.25 12.13
N LEU A 518 -30.22 -21.98 12.95
CA LEU A 518 -30.16 -21.91 14.40
C LEU A 518 -28.75 -22.21 14.97
N VAL A 519 -27.98 -23.09 14.32
CA VAL A 519 -26.60 -23.40 14.76
C VAL A 519 -25.62 -22.34 14.30
N LEU A 520 -25.82 -21.77 13.11
CA LEU A 520 -25.01 -20.65 12.61
C LEU A 520 -25.13 -19.41 13.51
N LYS A 521 -26.30 -19.15 14.08
CA LYS A 521 -26.54 -18.03 15.01
C LYS A 521 -26.03 -18.25 16.44
N ALA A 522 -25.67 -19.48 16.78
CA ALA A 522 -25.39 -19.85 18.16
C ALA A 522 -24.05 -19.32 18.69
N ASP A 523 -23.93 -19.20 20.01
CA ASP A 523 -22.66 -18.86 20.68
C ASP A 523 -21.67 -20.04 20.67
N GLU A 524 -20.41 -19.76 21.03
CA GLU A 524 -19.32 -20.74 21.00
C GLU A 524 -19.64 -22.04 21.78
N ARG A 525 -20.35 -21.97 22.92
CA ARG A 525 -20.66 -23.16 23.73
C ARG A 525 -21.69 -24.04 23.05
N ARG A 526 -22.74 -23.44 22.50
CA ARG A 526 -23.79 -24.14 21.74
C ARG A 526 -23.24 -24.72 20.43
N ILE A 527 -22.36 -24.00 19.73
CA ILE A 527 -21.64 -24.51 18.55
C ILE A 527 -20.78 -25.71 18.92
N ALA A 528 -20.00 -25.60 20.00
CA ALA A 528 -19.15 -26.69 20.49
C ALA A 528 -19.98 -27.94 20.81
N ALA A 529 -21.16 -27.78 21.43
CA ALA A 529 -22.07 -28.89 21.69
C ALA A 529 -22.63 -29.54 20.42
N PHE A 530 -22.98 -28.76 19.41
CA PHE A 530 -23.37 -29.29 18.10
C PHE A 530 -22.23 -30.09 17.45
N LEU A 531 -21.03 -29.52 17.40
CA LEU A 531 -19.84 -30.18 16.86
C LEU A 531 -19.49 -31.46 17.64
N ARG A 532 -19.72 -31.48 18.95
CA ARG A 532 -19.58 -32.70 19.78
C ARG A 532 -20.50 -33.79 19.28
N GLY A 533 -21.77 -33.51 19.08
CA GLY A 533 -22.73 -34.49 18.54
C GLY A 533 -22.33 -35.00 17.15
N VAL A 534 -21.89 -34.10 16.26
CA VAL A 534 -21.41 -34.49 14.92
C VAL A 534 -20.17 -35.37 15.00
N PHE A 535 -19.20 -35.03 15.85
CA PHE A 535 -17.95 -35.78 16.01
C PHE A 535 -18.19 -37.16 16.63
N GLU A 536 -19.06 -37.27 17.63
CA GLU A 536 -19.40 -38.59 18.21
C GLU A 536 -20.05 -39.53 17.19
N GLY A 537 -20.86 -39.01 16.25
CA GLY A 537 -21.40 -39.79 15.14
C GLY A 537 -20.35 -40.08 14.06
N ASP A 538 -19.98 -39.07 13.29
CA ASP A 538 -19.20 -39.20 12.05
C ASP A 538 -17.70 -38.90 12.19
N GLY A 539 -17.24 -38.50 13.39
CA GLY A 539 -15.86 -38.10 13.65
C GLY A 539 -14.91 -39.27 13.83
N TYR A 540 -13.65 -39.02 13.49
CA TYR A 540 -12.51 -39.91 13.68
C TYR A 540 -11.28 -39.11 14.14
N ILE A 541 -10.52 -39.66 15.09
CA ILE A 541 -9.24 -39.10 15.53
C ILE A 541 -8.13 -40.13 15.28
N GLY A 542 -7.12 -39.73 14.52
CA GLY A 542 -5.94 -40.53 14.23
C GLY A 542 -4.68 -39.65 14.22
N LYS A 543 -3.95 -39.63 13.10
CA LYS A 543 -2.88 -38.63 12.88
C LYS A 543 -3.42 -37.20 12.78
N GLU A 544 -4.66 -37.06 12.29
CA GLU A 544 -5.38 -35.80 12.14
C GLU A 544 -6.79 -36.05 12.68
N LEU A 545 -7.50 -35.01 13.09
CA LEU A 545 -8.93 -35.09 13.37
C LEU A 545 -9.70 -34.98 12.05
N GLU A 546 -10.68 -35.84 11.84
CA GLU A 546 -11.46 -35.92 10.61
C GLU A 546 -12.96 -36.01 10.89
N ILE A 547 -13.75 -35.24 10.15
CA ILE A 547 -15.20 -35.44 10.01
C ILE A 547 -15.50 -35.61 8.52
N ALA A 548 -16.14 -36.72 8.14
CA ALA A 548 -16.44 -37.03 6.75
C ALA A 548 -17.94 -36.95 6.46
N THR A 549 -18.33 -36.37 5.34
CA THR A 549 -19.73 -36.27 4.91
C THR A 549 -19.85 -36.31 3.38
N ALA A 550 -21.00 -36.73 2.85
CA ALA A 550 -21.28 -36.66 1.41
C ALA A 550 -21.88 -35.32 0.98
N SER A 551 -22.29 -34.47 1.94
CA SER A 551 -22.79 -33.12 1.66
C SER A 551 -21.66 -32.10 1.66
N ARG A 552 -21.51 -31.38 0.55
CA ARG A 552 -20.54 -30.28 0.43
C ARG A 552 -20.88 -29.15 1.40
N ASP A 553 -22.15 -28.73 1.41
CA ASP A 553 -22.62 -27.61 2.21
C ASP A 553 -22.47 -27.89 3.71
N PHE A 554 -22.67 -29.14 4.13
CA PHE A 554 -22.45 -29.53 5.52
C PHE A 554 -20.97 -29.51 5.89
N ALA A 555 -20.07 -29.98 5.02
CA ALA A 555 -18.63 -29.91 5.25
C ALA A 555 -18.14 -28.46 5.37
N GLN A 556 -18.61 -27.58 4.48
CA GLN A 556 -18.30 -26.14 4.53
C GLN A 556 -18.87 -25.48 5.78
N GLY A 557 -20.10 -25.84 6.18
CA GLY A 557 -20.70 -25.38 7.41
C GLY A 557 -19.95 -25.83 8.66
N ILE A 558 -19.49 -27.08 8.74
CA ILE A 558 -18.64 -27.56 9.85
C ILE A 558 -17.33 -26.79 9.89
N HIS A 559 -16.69 -26.59 8.73
CA HIS A 559 -15.47 -25.80 8.63
C HIS A 559 -15.68 -24.37 9.15
N TYR A 560 -16.80 -23.72 8.78
CA TYR A 560 -17.18 -22.41 9.30
C TYR A 560 -17.41 -22.42 10.83
N LEU A 561 -18.13 -23.41 11.36
CA LEU A 561 -18.34 -23.55 12.81
C LEU A 561 -17.03 -23.74 13.57
N LEU A 562 -16.08 -24.48 13.01
CA LEU A 562 -14.74 -24.63 13.59
C LEU A 562 -13.98 -23.29 13.60
N LEU A 563 -14.06 -22.49 12.54
CA LEU A 563 -13.50 -21.13 12.50
C LEU A 563 -14.15 -20.20 13.54
N ARG A 564 -15.46 -20.34 13.78
CA ARG A 564 -16.21 -19.56 14.79
C ARG A 564 -15.68 -19.80 16.21
N ILE A 565 -15.20 -21.00 16.50
CA ILE A 565 -14.56 -21.34 17.79
C ILE A 565 -13.02 -21.29 17.73
N GLY A 566 -12.43 -20.69 16.68
CA GLY A 566 -10.99 -20.47 16.57
C GLY A 566 -10.16 -21.72 16.26
N ILE A 567 -10.74 -22.68 15.54
CA ILE A 567 -10.10 -23.94 15.11
C ILE A 567 -10.01 -23.95 13.57
N PRO A 568 -8.87 -23.58 12.98
CA PRO A 568 -8.64 -23.72 11.56
C PRO A 568 -8.76 -25.19 11.12
N SER A 569 -9.45 -25.44 10.01
CA SER A 569 -9.58 -26.78 9.43
C SER A 569 -9.42 -26.73 7.91
N ILE A 570 -9.36 -27.90 7.27
CA ILE A 570 -9.16 -28.06 5.82
C ILE A 570 -10.33 -28.85 5.26
N VAL A 571 -10.97 -28.36 4.20
CA VAL A 571 -12.00 -29.11 3.46
C VAL A 571 -11.35 -29.76 2.23
N SER A 572 -11.43 -31.09 2.14
CA SER A 572 -10.85 -31.84 1.03
C SER A 572 -11.83 -32.85 0.44
N LYS A 573 -11.75 -33.07 -0.88
CA LYS A 573 -12.55 -34.09 -1.59
C LYS A 573 -11.82 -35.44 -1.57
N LYS A 574 -12.55 -36.52 -1.28
CA LYS A 574 -12.07 -37.91 -1.37
C LYS A 574 -13.03 -38.71 -2.25
N ARG A 575 -12.49 -39.40 -3.26
CA ARG A 575 -13.27 -40.36 -4.06
C ARG A 575 -13.11 -41.75 -3.46
N VAL A 576 -14.21 -42.40 -3.15
CA VAL A 576 -14.25 -43.79 -2.66
C VAL A 576 -15.24 -44.57 -3.51
N LYS A 577 -14.78 -45.63 -4.19
CA LYS A 577 -15.63 -46.53 -5.01
C LYS A 577 -16.64 -45.74 -5.89
N SER A 578 -16.15 -44.79 -6.68
CA SER A 578 -16.92 -43.86 -7.56
C SER A 578 -17.82 -42.81 -6.90
N ARG A 579 -17.87 -42.72 -5.56
CA ARG A 579 -18.61 -41.69 -4.81
C ARG A 579 -17.67 -40.60 -4.28
N CYS A 580 -18.11 -39.35 -4.32
CA CYS A 580 -17.38 -38.20 -3.78
C CYS A 580 -17.83 -37.91 -2.36
N TYR A 581 -16.87 -37.87 -1.43
CA TYR A 581 -17.05 -37.44 -0.05
C TYR A 581 -16.19 -36.22 0.24
N TYR A 582 -16.59 -35.43 1.22
CA TYR A 582 -15.89 -34.27 1.73
C TYR A 582 -15.38 -34.57 3.14
N ARG A 583 -14.14 -34.23 3.41
CA ARG A 583 -13.48 -34.43 4.70
C ARG A 583 -13.08 -33.08 5.25
N VAL A 584 -13.51 -32.79 6.48
CA VAL A 584 -13.06 -31.65 7.26
C VAL A 584 -11.94 -32.14 8.18
N LEU A 585 -10.73 -31.62 7.99
CA LEU A 585 -9.51 -32.09 8.65
C LEU A 585 -8.93 -31.01 9.57
N VAL A 586 -8.60 -31.37 10.81
CA VAL A 586 -7.75 -30.55 11.68
C VAL A 586 -6.43 -31.28 11.85
N LYS A 587 -5.35 -30.67 11.35
CA LYS A 587 -4.03 -31.30 11.27
C LYS A 587 -3.07 -30.87 12.38
N ASN A 588 -3.19 -29.62 12.83
CA ASN A 588 -2.29 -29.04 13.80
C ASN A 588 -2.66 -29.53 15.21
N SER A 589 -1.68 -30.06 15.95
CA SER A 589 -1.88 -30.59 17.30
C SER A 589 -2.42 -29.55 18.28
N ASP A 590 -2.05 -28.27 18.15
CA ASP A 590 -2.61 -27.20 19.01
C ASP A 590 -4.10 -26.96 18.72
N ASP A 591 -4.51 -27.04 17.46
CA ASP A 591 -5.91 -26.87 17.06
C ASP A 591 -6.74 -28.12 17.45
N ILE A 592 -6.15 -29.32 17.42
CA ILE A 592 -6.75 -30.56 17.95
C ILE A 592 -6.90 -30.48 19.47
N ARG A 593 -5.91 -29.92 20.19
CA ARG A 593 -6.00 -29.66 21.64
C ARG A 593 -7.15 -28.71 21.95
N ARG A 594 -7.25 -27.58 21.23
CA ARG A 594 -8.40 -26.65 21.39
C ARG A 594 -9.74 -27.34 21.10
N PHE A 595 -9.80 -28.21 20.08
CA PHE A 595 -11.01 -28.99 19.82
C PHE A 595 -11.38 -29.84 21.03
N TYR A 596 -10.42 -30.58 21.61
CA TYR A 596 -10.65 -31.40 22.79
C TYR A 596 -11.16 -30.57 23.99
N GLU A 597 -10.55 -29.42 24.25
CA GLU A 597 -10.89 -28.54 25.38
C GLU A 597 -12.26 -27.87 25.25
N LEU A 598 -12.59 -27.38 24.05
CA LEU A 598 -13.83 -26.64 23.78
C LEU A 598 -15.01 -27.57 23.48
N VAL A 599 -14.83 -28.53 22.57
CA VAL A 599 -15.89 -29.45 22.13
C VAL A 599 -16.18 -30.51 23.18
N ARG A 600 -15.15 -30.92 23.94
CA ARG A 600 -15.22 -31.94 24.99
C ARG A 600 -15.86 -33.25 24.51
N PRO A 601 -15.23 -33.98 23.57
CA PRO A 601 -15.67 -35.31 23.19
C PRO A 601 -15.85 -36.20 24.44
N ARG A 602 -16.89 -37.02 24.44
CA ARG A 602 -17.30 -37.88 25.56
C ARG A 602 -16.84 -39.32 25.41
N PHE A 603 -16.98 -39.88 24.21
CA PHE A 603 -16.77 -41.32 23.99
C PHE A 603 -15.61 -41.58 23.05
N LYS A 604 -15.52 -40.86 21.93
CA LYS A 604 -14.39 -40.94 20.99
C LYS A 604 -13.18 -40.11 21.44
N VAL A 605 -12.63 -40.43 22.62
CA VAL A 605 -11.48 -39.72 23.22
C VAL A 605 -10.14 -40.42 22.98
N GLU A 606 -10.16 -41.72 22.71
CA GLU A 606 -8.95 -42.51 22.44
C GLU A 606 -8.25 -41.99 21.18
N GLY A 607 -6.95 -41.69 21.28
CA GLY A 607 -6.15 -41.11 20.18
C GLY A 607 -5.83 -39.63 20.34
N PHE A 608 -6.58 -38.87 21.16
CA PHE A 608 -6.25 -37.47 21.46
C PHE A 608 -4.95 -37.31 22.26
N GLU A 609 -4.61 -38.27 23.12
CA GLU A 609 -3.42 -38.24 24.00
C GLU A 609 -2.12 -37.95 23.24
N ARG A 610 -1.99 -38.49 22.02
CA ARG A 610 -0.83 -38.25 21.15
C ARG A 610 -0.68 -36.79 20.76
N HIS A 611 -1.78 -36.07 20.59
CA HIS A 611 -1.79 -34.66 20.19
C HIS A 611 -1.69 -33.71 21.38
N LEU A 612 -2.21 -34.12 22.54
CA LEU A 612 -2.13 -33.31 23.76
C LEU A 612 -0.67 -33.11 24.20
N ASN A 613 0.19 -34.11 24.00
CA ASN A 613 1.59 -34.12 24.44
C ASN A 613 2.62 -33.73 23.36
N THR A 614 2.21 -33.53 22.11
CA THR A 614 3.13 -33.25 20.99
C THR A 614 3.20 -31.74 20.70
N GLN A 615 4.40 -31.21 20.43
CA GLN A 615 4.57 -29.84 19.94
C GLN A 615 4.03 -29.72 18.51
N ALA A 616 3.29 -28.63 18.24
CA ALA A 616 2.69 -28.36 16.94
C ALA A 616 3.69 -28.44 15.78
N ASN A 617 3.22 -28.91 14.62
CA ASN A 617 4.02 -28.95 13.40
C ASN A 617 4.20 -27.52 12.85
N PRO A 618 5.43 -26.98 12.81
CA PRO A 618 5.68 -25.59 12.43
C PRO A 618 5.48 -25.28 10.94
N ASN A 619 5.21 -26.28 10.10
CA ASN A 619 5.17 -26.13 8.64
C ASN A 619 3.77 -25.88 8.07
N VAL A 620 2.72 -25.76 8.90
CA VAL A 620 1.36 -25.42 8.46
C VAL A 620 1.12 -23.93 8.68
N GLY A 621 0.72 -23.19 7.63
CA GLY A 621 0.49 -21.74 7.71
C GLY A 621 1.77 -20.89 7.72
N THR A 622 2.80 -21.31 6.98
CA THR A 622 4.05 -20.56 6.86
C THR A 622 3.83 -19.23 6.13
N ILE A 623 4.41 -18.16 6.65
CA ILE A 623 4.35 -16.79 6.13
C ILE A 623 5.60 -16.52 5.27
N PRO A 624 5.46 -16.07 4.02
CA PRO A 624 6.59 -15.73 3.14
C PRO A 624 7.18 -14.35 3.50
N ALA A 625 7.88 -14.29 4.64
CA ALA A 625 8.49 -13.06 5.15
C ALA A 625 10.02 -12.96 4.90
N GLY A 626 10.58 -13.86 4.07
CA GLY A 626 12.03 -13.96 3.87
C GLY A 626 12.68 -12.67 3.37
N GLU A 627 12.05 -11.98 2.43
CA GLU A 627 12.58 -10.73 1.87
C GLU A 627 12.56 -9.59 2.87
N THR A 628 11.44 -9.41 3.59
CA THR A 628 11.29 -8.45 4.69
C THR A 628 12.35 -8.66 5.78
N VAL A 629 12.54 -9.93 6.17
CA VAL A 629 13.53 -10.31 7.19
C VAL A 629 14.97 -10.05 6.72
N LYS A 630 15.25 -10.24 5.43
CA LYS A 630 16.55 -9.91 4.82
C LYS A 630 16.77 -8.40 4.75
N ALA A 631 15.78 -7.63 4.31
CA ALA A 631 15.87 -6.18 4.27
C ALA A 631 16.15 -5.60 5.66
N LEU A 632 15.42 -6.04 6.69
CA LEU A 632 15.65 -5.64 8.07
C LEU A 632 17.04 -6.02 8.59
N GLY A 633 17.54 -7.21 8.27
CA GLY A 633 18.89 -7.59 8.69
C GLY A 633 19.99 -6.76 8.02
N LEU A 634 19.80 -6.33 6.76
CA LEU A 634 20.71 -5.40 6.09
C LEU A 634 20.63 -4.01 6.74
N LEU A 635 19.42 -3.49 6.93
CA LEU A 635 19.15 -2.19 7.56
C LEU A 635 19.55 -2.14 9.03
N LEU A 636 19.63 -3.27 9.74
CA LEU A 636 20.05 -3.32 11.15
C LEU A 636 21.42 -4.00 11.32
N ARG A 637 22.12 -4.31 10.22
CA ARG A 637 23.46 -4.92 10.14
C ARG A 637 23.60 -6.20 10.96
N LYS A 638 22.55 -7.00 10.99
CA LYS A 638 22.53 -8.27 11.70
C LYS A 638 22.90 -9.42 10.75
N PRO A 639 23.87 -10.28 11.11
CA PRO A 639 24.24 -11.42 10.29
C PRO A 639 23.12 -12.46 10.22
N PHE A 640 22.91 -13.03 9.03
CA PHE A 640 21.88 -14.04 8.78
C PHE A 640 22.42 -15.44 9.03
N LYS A 641 21.70 -16.24 9.84
CA LYS A 641 22.02 -17.66 10.01
C LYS A 641 21.61 -18.52 8.81
N ASP A 642 20.64 -18.07 8.00
CA ASP A 642 20.12 -18.81 6.84
C ASP A 642 19.56 -17.84 5.77
N PRO A 643 20.40 -17.38 4.82
CA PRO A 643 20.02 -16.40 3.81
C PRO A 643 19.10 -16.96 2.71
N LEU A 644 18.92 -18.27 2.63
CA LEU A 644 18.05 -18.92 1.62
C LEU A 644 16.62 -19.09 2.11
N LYS A 645 16.36 -18.86 3.39
CA LYS A 645 15.04 -19.03 3.97
C LYS A 645 14.03 -18.02 3.43
N THR A 646 12.95 -18.52 2.85
CA THR A 646 11.88 -17.70 2.23
C THR A 646 10.60 -17.62 3.08
N SER A 647 10.35 -18.58 3.96
CA SER A 647 9.11 -18.66 4.75
C SER A 647 9.30 -19.07 6.20
N TYR A 648 8.41 -18.63 7.08
CA TYR A 648 8.50 -18.77 8.53
C TYR A 648 7.19 -19.25 9.13
N SER A 649 7.23 -20.08 10.16
CA SER A 649 6.04 -20.26 11.01
C SER A 649 5.73 -18.96 11.76
N ALA A 650 4.46 -18.72 12.10
CA ALA A 650 4.06 -17.51 12.82
C ALA A 650 4.86 -17.30 14.11
N ASP A 651 5.05 -18.34 14.94
CA ASP A 651 5.82 -18.22 16.19
C ASP A 651 7.30 -17.89 15.95
N ARG A 652 7.90 -18.48 14.91
CA ARG A 652 9.30 -18.19 14.58
C ARG A 652 9.44 -16.78 14.05
N LEU A 653 8.51 -16.33 13.21
CA LEU A 653 8.49 -14.97 12.69
C LEU A 653 8.26 -13.95 13.82
N ARG A 654 7.40 -14.26 14.79
CA ARG A 654 7.18 -13.41 15.98
C ARG A 654 8.45 -13.23 16.81
N ARG A 655 9.23 -14.29 17.01
CA ARG A 655 10.55 -14.18 17.67
C ARG A 655 11.51 -13.28 16.87
N VAL A 656 11.55 -13.44 15.55
CA VAL A 656 12.37 -12.61 14.65
C VAL A 656 11.92 -11.15 14.69
N TYR A 657 10.62 -10.89 14.68
CA TYR A 657 10.04 -9.56 14.80
C TYR A 657 10.44 -8.87 16.11
N GLN A 658 10.29 -9.56 17.25
CA GLN A 658 10.67 -9.00 18.56
C GLN A 658 12.18 -8.70 18.66
N GLU A 659 13.01 -9.55 18.06
CA GLU A 659 14.44 -9.33 17.97
C GLU A 659 14.78 -8.08 17.15
N TYR A 660 14.17 -7.89 15.97
CA TYR A 660 14.38 -6.68 15.17
C TYR A 660 13.77 -5.42 15.78
N LEU A 661 12.62 -5.53 16.46
CA LEU A 661 12.02 -4.41 17.18
C LEU A 661 12.95 -3.92 18.31
N THR A 662 13.66 -4.83 18.97
CA THR A 662 14.67 -4.47 19.98
C THR A 662 15.84 -3.73 19.33
N LEU A 663 16.38 -4.25 18.23
CA LEU A 663 17.45 -3.58 17.48
C LEU A 663 17.03 -2.22 16.92
N TYR A 664 15.77 -2.06 16.52
CA TYR A 664 15.24 -0.76 16.08
C TYR A 664 15.18 0.24 17.24
N ARG A 665 14.78 -0.19 18.44
CA ARG A 665 14.84 0.67 19.64
C ARG A 665 16.27 1.10 19.97
N ASP A 666 17.23 0.19 19.86
CA ASP A 666 18.65 0.51 20.05
C ASP A 666 19.16 1.50 18.98
N TYR A 667 18.67 1.39 17.75
CA TYR A 667 18.94 2.33 16.66
C TYR A 667 18.36 3.73 16.95
N LEU A 668 17.10 3.80 17.38
CA LEU A 668 16.43 5.06 17.75
C LEU A 668 17.04 5.73 18.98
N ALA A 669 17.67 4.99 19.88
CA ALA A 669 18.33 5.55 21.06
C ALA A 669 19.45 6.55 20.71
N ILE A 670 19.89 6.58 19.44
CA ILE A 670 20.94 7.45 18.91
C ILE A 670 20.39 8.82 18.43
N GLU A 671 19.07 9.00 18.44
CA GLU A 671 18.41 10.23 17.98
C GLU A 671 18.93 11.48 18.71
N GLY A 672 19.32 11.34 19.98
CA GLY A 672 19.89 12.43 20.77
C GLY A 672 21.19 12.98 20.18
N GLU A 673 22.09 12.11 19.75
CA GLU A 673 23.34 12.45 19.08
C GLU A 673 23.08 13.06 17.69
N ILE A 674 22.08 12.56 16.96
CA ILE A 674 21.66 13.10 15.66
C ILE A 674 21.12 14.53 15.80
N LYS A 675 20.27 14.80 16.79
CA LYS A 675 19.75 16.15 17.09
C LYS A 675 20.86 17.13 17.43
N LYS A 676 21.88 16.70 18.19
CA LYS A 676 23.07 17.53 18.46
C LYS A 676 23.85 17.84 17.18
N LEU A 677 24.06 16.85 16.32
CA LEU A 677 24.69 17.07 15.02
C LEU A 677 23.92 18.06 14.14
N MET A 678 22.59 17.96 14.08
CA MET A 678 21.76 18.94 13.38
C MET A 678 21.95 20.36 13.91
N GLN A 679 22.05 20.52 15.23
CA GLN A 679 22.33 21.81 15.86
C GLN A 679 23.69 22.36 15.40
N TYR A 680 24.75 21.53 15.39
CA TYR A 680 26.06 21.96 14.87
C TYR A 680 26.03 22.27 13.37
N ALA A 681 25.26 21.54 12.56
CA ALA A 681 25.08 21.85 11.14
C ALA A 681 24.42 23.22 10.92
N LYS A 682 23.46 23.59 11.77
CA LYS A 682 22.83 24.92 11.77
C LYS A 682 23.84 26.01 12.10
N GLU A 683 24.65 25.83 13.15
CA GLU A 683 25.70 26.81 13.51
C GLU A 683 26.79 26.89 12.42
N LEU A 684 27.21 25.76 11.85
CA LEU A 684 28.09 25.70 10.69
C LEU A 684 27.48 26.36 9.44
N GLY A 685 26.15 26.51 9.37
CA GLY A 685 25.47 27.22 8.29
C GLY A 685 25.54 28.75 8.44
N ARG A 686 25.53 29.24 9.68
CA ARG A 686 25.55 30.68 10.03
C ARG A 686 26.94 31.32 9.94
N TRP A 687 27.97 30.57 9.56
CA TRP A 687 29.35 31.05 9.52
C TRP A 687 29.54 32.29 8.64
N LYS A 688 28.79 32.41 7.52
CA LYS A 688 28.85 33.59 6.65
C LYS A 688 28.31 34.83 7.33
N GLU A 689 27.12 34.74 7.94
CA GLU A 689 26.51 35.84 8.71
C GLU A 689 27.46 36.34 9.82
N ILE A 690 28.12 35.40 10.51
CA ILE A 690 29.08 35.73 11.56
C ILE A 690 30.31 36.43 10.97
N VAL A 691 30.84 35.94 9.85
CA VAL A 691 31.99 36.57 9.19
C VAL A 691 31.64 37.97 8.66
N GLU A 692 30.46 38.16 8.07
CA GLU A 692 29.95 39.47 7.60
C GLU A 692 29.80 40.45 8.76
N LEU A 693 29.21 40.01 9.88
CA LEU A 693 29.05 40.83 11.07
C LEU A 693 30.42 41.28 11.61
N VAL A 694 31.37 40.36 11.77
CA VAL A 694 32.71 40.69 12.24
C VAL A 694 33.43 41.63 11.26
N ASP A 695 33.41 41.35 9.95
CA ASP A 695 34.09 42.16 8.91
C ASP A 695 33.54 43.59 8.82
N SER A 696 32.24 43.76 9.10
CA SER A 696 31.60 45.09 9.15
C SER A 696 32.01 45.95 10.35
N GLN A 697 32.53 45.35 11.43
CA GLN A 697 32.79 46.02 12.71
C GLN A 697 34.27 46.11 13.08
N VAL A 698 35.17 45.53 12.28
CA VAL A 698 36.60 45.50 12.55
C VAL A 698 37.41 46.11 11.42
N SER A 699 38.58 46.67 11.75
CA SER A 699 39.52 47.21 10.76
C SER A 699 40.48 46.13 10.24
N ASN A 700 41.15 46.33 9.11
CA ASN A 700 42.19 45.41 8.62
C ASN A 700 43.28 45.11 9.67
N GLY A 701 43.55 46.07 10.59
CA GLY A 701 44.50 45.89 11.69
C GLY A 701 44.07 44.85 12.73
N PHE A 702 42.77 44.59 12.88
CA PHE A 702 42.23 43.55 13.78
C PHE A 702 42.70 42.16 13.36
N TYR A 703 42.58 41.82 12.07
CA TYR A 703 42.98 40.52 11.54
C TYR A 703 44.48 40.27 11.74
N ARG A 704 45.32 41.26 11.41
CA ARG A 704 46.77 41.18 11.58
C ARG A 704 47.20 40.95 13.02
N ARG A 705 46.64 41.71 13.98
CA ARG A 705 46.99 41.57 15.42
C ARG A 705 46.51 40.25 16.02
N ASN A 706 45.48 39.64 15.46
CA ASN A 706 44.94 38.36 15.93
C ASN A 706 45.43 37.14 15.12
N GLY A 707 46.41 37.32 14.22
CA GLY A 707 47.03 36.22 13.45
C GLY A 707 46.07 35.58 12.44
N ILE A 708 45.15 36.35 11.87
CA ILE A 708 44.18 35.94 10.86
C ILE A 708 44.55 36.59 9.53
N ASP A 709 44.47 35.81 8.45
CA ASP A 709 44.66 36.29 7.07
C ASP A 709 43.63 37.39 6.73
N GLU A 710 44.10 38.61 6.49
CA GLU A 710 43.27 39.79 6.22
C GLU A 710 42.49 39.69 4.89
N GLN A 711 42.94 38.85 3.95
CA GLN A 711 42.20 38.57 2.71
C GLN A 711 41.18 37.44 2.89
N GLY A 712 41.31 36.64 3.95
CA GLY A 712 40.49 35.47 4.25
C GLY A 712 38.99 35.76 4.22
N PRO A 713 38.45 36.66 5.06
CA PRO A 713 37.03 36.99 5.13
C PRO A 713 36.44 37.35 3.75
N LYS A 714 37.12 38.23 3.00
CA LYS A 714 36.67 38.66 1.67
C LYS A 714 36.61 37.51 0.67
N LEU A 715 37.63 36.64 0.66
CA LEU A 715 37.66 35.44 -0.19
C LEU A 715 36.61 34.40 0.24
N TRP A 716 36.28 34.33 1.54
CA TRP A 716 35.27 33.41 2.05
C TRP A 716 33.84 33.85 1.69
N LEU A 717 33.54 35.15 1.83
CA LEU A 717 32.22 35.70 1.50
C LEU A 717 31.92 35.61 0.00
N LYS A 718 32.93 35.82 -0.85
CA LYS A 718 32.84 35.60 -2.31
C LYS A 718 32.74 34.13 -2.72
N GLY A 719 32.92 33.19 -1.79
CA GLY A 719 32.86 31.75 -2.07
C GLY A 719 34.10 31.16 -2.76
N GLU A 720 35.14 31.97 -2.97
CA GLU A 720 36.40 31.56 -3.61
C GLU A 720 37.25 30.65 -2.70
N ARG A 721 37.07 30.75 -1.37
CA ARG A 721 37.73 29.90 -0.37
C ARG A 721 36.75 29.52 0.73
N SER A 722 36.82 28.29 1.24
CA SER A 722 36.06 27.89 2.44
C SER A 722 36.97 27.79 3.66
N PRO A 723 36.58 28.36 4.82
CA PRO A 723 37.38 28.40 6.03
C PRO A 723 37.41 27.05 6.76
N MET A 724 38.40 26.91 7.66
CA MET A 724 38.45 25.82 8.64
C MET A 724 37.65 26.21 9.90
N PRO A 725 37.01 25.25 10.59
CA PRO A 725 36.32 25.52 11.86
C PRO A 725 37.19 26.23 12.90
N SER A 726 38.44 25.80 13.10
CA SER A 726 39.39 26.48 13.99
C SER A 726 39.64 27.95 13.63
N THR A 727 39.61 28.28 12.33
CA THR A 727 39.87 29.66 11.87
C THR A 727 38.68 30.56 12.21
N ILE A 728 37.45 30.07 12.04
CA ILE A 728 36.25 30.79 12.46
C ILE A 728 36.18 30.90 13.98
N ALA A 729 36.52 29.84 14.72
CA ALA A 729 36.57 29.87 16.18
C ALA A 729 37.56 30.92 16.72
N LYS A 730 38.74 31.03 16.10
CA LYS A 730 39.74 32.07 16.40
C LYS A 730 39.20 33.47 16.12
N LEU A 731 38.54 33.66 14.97
CA LEU A 731 37.94 34.93 14.58
C LEU A 731 36.89 35.40 15.60
N ILE A 732 35.94 34.53 15.95
CA ILE A 732 34.87 34.84 16.91
C ILE A 732 35.46 35.10 18.31
N SER A 733 36.43 34.30 18.74
CA SER A 733 37.07 34.47 20.05
C SER A 733 37.88 35.77 20.16
N ALA A 734 38.52 36.20 19.08
CA ALA A 734 39.20 37.49 19.00
C ALA A 734 38.20 38.65 19.07
N PHE A 735 37.12 38.56 18.29
CA PHE A 735 36.07 39.57 18.27
C PHE A 735 35.36 39.72 19.61
N HIS A 736 35.04 38.60 20.26
CA HIS A 736 34.44 38.57 21.59
C HIS A 736 35.33 39.22 22.65
N ARG A 737 36.65 38.98 22.62
CA ARG A 737 37.58 39.62 23.56
C ARG A 737 37.63 41.14 23.42
N GLU A 738 37.49 41.68 22.21
CA GLU A 738 37.55 43.12 21.95
C GLU A 738 36.20 43.81 22.18
N THR A 739 35.07 43.13 21.97
CA THR A 739 33.72 43.76 21.94
C THR A 739 32.74 43.27 23.01
N GLY A 740 32.99 42.12 23.62
CA GLY A 740 32.04 41.42 24.50
C GLY A 740 30.87 40.73 23.78
N LEU A 741 30.71 40.91 22.47
CA LEU A 741 29.64 40.30 21.67
C LEU A 741 29.97 38.85 21.27
N LEU A 742 28.97 38.08 20.82
CA LEU A 742 29.12 36.69 20.34
C LEU A 742 29.70 35.69 21.38
N GLU A 743 29.45 35.90 22.69
CA GLU A 743 29.95 35.00 23.75
C GLU A 743 29.50 33.54 23.55
N ARG A 744 28.23 33.35 23.16
CA ARG A 744 27.64 32.02 22.93
C ARG A 744 28.32 31.33 21.75
N GLU A 745 28.44 32.03 20.62
CA GLU A 745 29.08 31.53 19.41
C GLU A 745 30.55 31.20 19.65
N ALA A 746 31.27 32.03 20.42
CA ALA A 746 32.66 31.77 20.80
C ALA A 746 32.82 30.44 21.56
N LYS A 747 31.93 30.16 22.52
CA LYS A 747 31.92 28.89 23.27
C LYS A 747 31.63 27.70 22.35
N ILE A 748 30.61 27.81 21.50
CA ILE A 748 30.19 26.73 20.59
C ILE A 748 31.30 26.41 19.58
N TRP A 749 31.81 27.41 18.86
CA TRP A 749 32.81 27.20 17.80
C TRP A 749 34.16 26.71 18.33
N LYS A 750 34.48 26.99 19.60
CA LYS A 750 35.70 26.50 20.26
C LYS A 750 35.70 24.97 20.43
N SER A 751 34.56 24.35 20.75
CA SER A 751 34.46 22.90 20.93
C SER A 751 33.86 22.15 19.75
N LEU A 752 33.24 22.86 18.79
CA LEU A 752 32.49 22.29 17.67
C LEU A 752 33.23 21.18 16.93
N GLY A 753 34.50 21.38 16.58
CA GLY A 753 35.27 20.41 15.81
C GLY A 753 35.45 19.09 16.56
N ASP A 754 35.75 19.16 17.85
CA ASP A 754 35.97 17.98 18.71
C ASP A 754 34.65 17.30 19.07
N ASP A 755 33.61 18.09 19.36
CA ASP A 755 32.26 17.58 19.67
C ASP A 755 31.67 16.82 18.47
N VAL A 756 31.73 17.42 17.27
CA VAL A 756 31.25 16.77 16.03
C VAL A 756 32.05 15.50 15.75
N ARG A 757 33.37 15.51 15.94
CA ARG A 757 34.21 14.32 15.76
C ARG A 757 33.82 13.20 16.74
N GLY A 758 33.61 13.55 18.00
CA GLY A 758 33.17 12.61 19.04
C GLY A 758 31.81 11.99 18.71
N LEU A 759 30.82 12.82 18.34
CA LEU A 759 29.50 12.37 17.92
C LEU A 759 29.57 11.44 16.71
N LEU A 760 30.29 11.83 15.66
CA LEU A 760 30.45 11.02 14.45
C LEU A 760 31.16 9.68 14.73
N THR A 761 32.11 9.65 15.66
CA THR A 761 32.77 8.40 16.06
C THR A 761 31.79 7.42 16.68
N VAL A 762 31.01 7.87 17.66
CA VAL A 762 29.96 7.06 18.32
C VAL A 762 28.90 6.61 17.30
N LEU A 763 28.48 7.52 16.42
CA LEU A 763 27.50 7.24 15.37
C LEU A 763 28.00 6.18 14.39
N PHE A 764 29.24 6.27 13.91
CA PHE A 764 29.76 5.30 12.94
C PHE A 764 30.07 3.93 13.54
N GLU A 765 30.35 3.85 14.84
CA GLU A 765 30.42 2.57 15.55
C GLU A 765 29.04 1.88 15.56
N LYS A 766 27.97 2.63 15.83
CA LYS A 766 26.61 2.08 15.93
C LYS A 766 25.93 1.88 14.57
N ILE A 767 26.09 2.81 13.62
CA ILE A 767 25.36 2.88 12.35
C ILE A 767 26.20 2.29 11.19
N GLY A 768 27.52 2.34 11.28
CA GLY A 768 28.47 1.87 10.26
C GLY A 768 29.18 2.97 9.46
N ARG A 769 30.32 2.64 8.84
CA ARG A 769 31.20 3.57 8.10
C ARG A 769 30.95 3.65 6.59
N SER A 770 30.01 2.89 6.04
CA SER A 770 30.01 2.51 4.62
C SER A 770 29.45 3.54 3.63
N THR A 771 28.84 4.64 4.07
CA THR A 771 27.88 5.35 3.20
C THR A 771 28.15 6.85 2.93
N TYR A 772 29.34 7.36 3.29
CA TYR A 772 29.60 8.82 3.25
C TYR A 772 30.41 9.27 2.04
N GLY A 773 29.81 9.23 0.84
CA GLY A 773 30.42 9.64 -0.44
C GLY A 773 30.83 11.12 -0.58
N THR A 774 30.66 11.93 0.48
CA THR A 774 31.13 13.33 0.58
C THR A 774 32.64 13.38 0.87
N MET A 775 33.21 12.35 1.49
CA MET A 775 34.63 12.22 1.80
C MET A 775 35.15 10.83 1.42
N SER A 776 36.40 10.71 0.98
CA SER A 776 37.01 9.39 0.82
C SER A 776 37.18 8.71 2.18
N ARG A 777 37.20 7.37 2.21
CA ARG A 777 37.44 6.62 3.46
C ARG A 777 38.72 7.05 4.17
N ALA A 778 39.78 7.35 3.40
CA ALA A 778 41.04 7.85 3.93
C ALA A 778 40.88 9.23 4.58
N MET A 779 40.17 10.16 3.94
CA MET A 779 39.95 11.50 4.48
C MET A 779 39.04 11.48 5.72
N LEU A 780 38.02 10.60 5.74
CA LEU A 780 37.18 10.39 6.91
C LEU A 780 38.01 9.80 8.07
N SER A 781 38.87 8.83 7.79
CA SER A 781 39.78 8.27 8.80
C SER A 781 40.72 9.32 9.38
N LEU A 782 41.29 10.18 8.53
CA LEU A 782 42.16 11.29 8.95
C LEU A 782 41.41 12.29 9.83
N PHE A 783 40.18 12.64 9.47
CA PHE A 783 39.34 13.53 10.29
C PHE A 783 39.03 12.92 11.66
N LEU A 784 38.64 11.64 11.68
CA LEU A 784 38.38 10.91 12.93
C LEU A 784 39.65 10.75 13.78
N SER A 785 40.84 10.73 13.17
CA SER A 785 42.14 10.72 13.86
C SER A 785 42.69 12.10 14.22
N GLY A 786 41.90 13.18 14.06
CA GLY A 786 42.26 14.51 14.53
C GLY A 786 42.55 15.56 13.45
N ALA A 787 42.52 15.21 12.15
CA ALA A 787 42.66 16.22 11.09
C ALA A 787 41.42 17.12 11.04
N GLU A 788 41.61 18.39 10.65
CA GLU A 788 40.47 19.29 10.39
C GLU A 788 39.99 19.19 8.94
N VAL A 789 38.72 19.53 8.73
CA VAL A 789 38.09 19.65 7.41
C VAL A 789 37.40 21.00 7.29
N ARG A 790 37.22 21.48 6.06
CA ARG A 790 36.58 22.78 5.80
C ARG A 790 35.13 22.79 6.28
N VAL A 791 34.65 23.96 6.72
CA VAL A 791 33.28 24.18 7.24
C VAL A 791 32.21 23.63 6.28
N SER A 792 32.35 23.91 4.97
CA SER A 792 31.40 23.44 3.95
C SER A 792 31.39 21.91 3.79
N THR A 793 32.55 21.26 3.95
CA THR A 793 32.68 19.80 3.86
C THR A 793 32.12 19.14 5.12
N LEU A 794 32.40 19.71 6.30
CA LEU A 794 31.88 19.22 7.57
C LEU A 794 30.35 19.31 7.64
N LYS A 795 29.78 20.45 7.22
CA LYS A 795 28.32 20.64 7.14
C LYS A 795 27.66 19.60 6.25
N LYS A 796 28.16 19.41 5.02
CA LYS A 796 27.65 18.40 4.08
C LYS A 796 27.78 16.97 4.60
N LEU A 797 28.86 16.66 5.33
CA LEU A 797 29.02 15.36 5.97
C LEU A 797 27.92 15.16 7.01
N ILE A 798 27.72 16.13 7.92
CA ILE A 798 26.70 16.05 8.97
C ILE A 798 25.30 15.92 8.36
N GLU A 799 24.93 16.78 7.41
CA GLU A 799 23.62 16.75 6.75
C GLU A 799 23.32 15.38 6.16
N ARG A 800 24.31 14.77 5.50
CA ARG A 800 24.19 13.41 4.94
C ARG A 800 24.06 12.33 6.02
N VAL A 801 24.78 12.43 7.14
CA VAL A 801 24.62 11.47 8.27
C VAL A 801 23.22 11.55 8.85
N VAL A 802 22.71 12.78 9.04
CA VAL A 802 21.38 13.04 9.57
C VAL A 802 20.30 12.50 8.62
N GLU A 803 20.40 12.82 7.34
CA GLU A 803 19.47 12.33 6.30
C GLU A 803 19.46 10.79 6.26
N GLU A 804 20.63 10.16 6.17
CA GLU A 804 20.74 8.71 6.15
C GLU A 804 20.13 8.06 7.39
N TYR A 805 20.30 8.66 8.57
CA TYR A 805 19.69 8.16 9.81
C TYR A 805 18.17 8.12 9.72
N TYR A 806 17.54 9.24 9.34
CA TYR A 806 16.07 9.33 9.27
C TYR A 806 15.51 8.45 8.14
N THR A 807 16.10 8.49 6.95
CA THR A 807 15.69 7.62 5.83
C THR A 807 15.78 6.15 6.20
N ARG A 808 16.85 5.73 6.87
CA ARG A 808 17.02 4.35 7.31
C ARG A 808 16.04 3.95 8.42
N ALA A 809 15.77 4.84 9.38
CA ALA A 809 14.75 4.64 10.41
C ALA A 809 13.38 4.40 9.78
N GLU A 810 13.00 5.23 8.81
CA GLU A 810 11.73 5.12 8.09
C GLU A 810 11.57 3.77 7.40
N PHE A 811 12.60 3.30 6.69
CA PHE A 811 12.55 1.97 6.06
C PHE A 811 12.42 0.86 7.10
N ILE A 812 13.18 0.92 8.20
CA ILE A 812 13.09 -0.11 9.25
C ILE A 812 11.66 -0.16 9.82
N GLU A 813 11.08 1.00 10.11
CA GLU A 813 9.72 1.12 10.63
C GLU A 813 8.68 0.54 9.67
N GLU A 814 8.78 0.86 8.37
CA GLU A 814 7.90 0.31 7.32
C GLU A 814 7.97 -1.21 7.26
N TYR A 815 9.18 -1.79 7.18
CA TYR A 815 9.35 -3.24 7.16
C TYR A 815 8.84 -3.92 8.45
N LEU A 816 9.02 -3.29 9.61
CA LEU A 816 8.47 -3.78 10.89
C LEU A 816 6.94 -3.73 10.90
N ALA A 817 6.34 -2.67 10.35
CA ALA A 817 4.88 -2.55 10.24
C ALA A 817 4.31 -3.69 9.37
N HIS A 818 4.92 -3.98 8.22
CA HIS A 818 4.50 -5.11 7.39
C HIS A 818 4.72 -6.47 8.07
N LEU A 819 5.83 -6.69 8.78
CA LEU A 819 5.98 -7.90 9.59
C LEU A 819 4.90 -8.04 10.67
N SER A 820 4.51 -6.92 11.30
CA SER A 820 3.43 -6.89 12.28
C SER A 820 2.09 -7.30 11.66
N LEU A 821 1.75 -6.75 10.49
CA LEU A 821 0.55 -7.13 9.72
C LEU A 821 0.56 -8.61 9.31
N MET A 822 1.71 -9.13 8.86
CA MET A 822 1.86 -10.55 8.56
C MET A 822 1.61 -11.45 9.78
N LEU A 823 1.89 -10.94 10.99
CA LEU A 823 1.75 -11.64 12.28
C LEU A 823 0.38 -11.44 12.95
N ASP A 824 -0.58 -10.78 12.29
CA ASP A 824 -1.93 -10.62 12.82
C ASP A 824 -2.53 -12.00 13.18
N GLU A 825 -2.96 -12.13 14.43
CA GLU A 825 -3.47 -13.38 14.97
C GLU A 825 -4.82 -13.80 14.37
N ASN A 826 -5.53 -12.86 13.77
CA ASN A 826 -6.82 -13.09 13.13
C ASN A 826 -6.70 -13.39 11.64
N ILE A 827 -5.53 -13.17 11.05
CA ILE A 827 -5.23 -13.50 9.67
C ILE A 827 -4.53 -14.85 9.61
N PHE A 828 -5.00 -15.68 8.68
CA PHE A 828 -4.28 -16.86 8.23
C PHE A 828 -3.88 -16.64 6.77
N TRP A 829 -2.58 -16.78 6.47
CA TRP A 829 -2.07 -16.65 5.11
C TRP A 829 -2.21 -17.99 4.38
N ASP A 830 -3.30 -18.12 3.64
CA ASP A 830 -3.62 -19.35 2.91
C ASP A 830 -3.06 -19.29 1.49
N ARG A 831 -2.54 -20.39 0.97
CA ARG A 831 -1.92 -20.39 -0.36
C ARG A 831 -2.96 -20.68 -1.43
N VAL A 832 -2.94 -19.91 -2.51
CA VAL A 832 -3.71 -20.23 -3.71
C VAL A 832 -3.22 -21.56 -4.28
N LYS A 833 -4.16 -22.47 -4.56
CA LYS A 833 -3.88 -23.83 -5.03
C LYS A 833 -4.35 -24.03 -6.47
N GLU A 834 -5.52 -23.50 -6.81
CA GLU A 834 -6.11 -23.61 -8.15
C GLU A 834 -6.67 -22.22 -8.52
N ILE A 835 -6.43 -21.79 -9.77
CA ILE A 835 -6.96 -20.57 -10.37
C ILE A 835 -7.63 -20.98 -11.69
N GLU A 836 -8.88 -20.56 -11.87
CA GLU A 836 -9.67 -20.83 -13.08
C GLU A 836 -10.31 -19.51 -13.54
N VAL A 837 -9.95 -19.03 -14.73
CA VAL A 837 -10.61 -17.87 -15.36
C VAL A 837 -11.82 -18.39 -16.16
N ILE A 838 -12.96 -17.75 -15.95
CA ILE A 838 -14.23 -18.09 -16.60
C ILE A 838 -14.63 -16.89 -17.45
N GLU A 839 -14.86 -17.10 -18.75
CA GLU A 839 -15.31 -16.06 -19.68
C GLU A 839 -16.80 -16.26 -20.02
N GLY A 840 -17.53 -15.15 -20.13
CA GLY A 840 -18.97 -15.13 -20.37
C GLY A 840 -19.62 -13.87 -19.81
N GLU A 841 -20.90 -13.63 -20.10
CA GLU A 841 -21.63 -12.53 -19.46
C GLU A 841 -22.17 -12.98 -18.10
N PHE A 842 -21.61 -12.40 -17.04
CA PHE A 842 -22.00 -12.70 -15.67
C PHE A 842 -22.64 -11.49 -15.03
N GLU A 843 -23.83 -11.66 -14.48
CA GLU A 843 -24.37 -10.69 -13.55
C GLU A 843 -23.54 -10.70 -12.26
N VAL A 844 -23.17 -9.54 -11.74
CA VAL A 844 -22.35 -9.41 -10.54
C VAL A 844 -22.85 -8.30 -9.63
N TYR A 845 -22.51 -8.39 -8.35
CA TYR A 845 -22.96 -7.49 -7.30
C TYR A 845 -21.80 -6.95 -6.47
N ASP A 846 -21.92 -5.71 -6.02
CA ASP A 846 -21.01 -5.08 -5.06
C ASP A 846 -21.84 -4.49 -3.91
N ILE A 847 -21.29 -4.47 -2.69
CA ILE A 847 -21.93 -3.86 -1.52
C ILE A 847 -21.03 -2.80 -0.92
N THR A 848 -21.59 -1.78 -0.32
CA THR A 848 -20.80 -0.75 0.38
C THR A 848 -20.94 -0.90 1.88
N VAL A 849 -19.81 -0.88 2.59
CA VAL A 849 -19.74 -0.83 4.06
C VAL A 849 -18.68 0.20 4.50
N PRO A 850 -18.86 0.88 5.64
CA PRO A 850 -17.99 1.96 6.13
C PRO A 850 -16.48 1.69 6.18
N ASN A 851 -16.04 0.44 6.35
CA ASN A 851 -14.63 0.06 6.41
C ASN A 851 -14.14 -0.67 5.14
N HIS A 852 -14.94 -0.59 4.07
CA HIS A 852 -14.57 -0.99 2.70
C HIS A 852 -14.13 -2.45 2.53
N ASN A 853 -14.43 -3.35 3.47
CA ASN A 853 -14.22 -4.78 3.32
C ASN A 853 -15.30 -5.61 4.01
N PHE A 854 -15.52 -6.82 3.54
CA PHE A 854 -16.46 -7.76 4.17
C PHE A 854 -16.01 -9.21 3.98
N ILE A 855 -16.67 -10.13 4.68
CA ILE A 855 -16.38 -11.56 4.60
C ILE A 855 -17.36 -12.23 3.63
N ALA A 856 -16.83 -12.86 2.59
CA ALA A 856 -17.60 -13.51 1.53
C ALA A 856 -17.08 -14.91 1.16
N GLY A 857 -17.89 -15.62 0.38
CA GLY A 857 -17.56 -16.95 -0.16
C GLY A 857 -18.10 -18.09 0.69
N SER A 858 -18.29 -19.24 0.03
CA SER A 858 -18.80 -20.48 0.67
C SER A 858 -17.88 -20.97 1.80
N THR A 859 -16.66 -20.47 1.82
CA THR A 859 -15.79 -20.47 2.96
C THR A 859 -15.21 -19.07 3.11
N PRO A 860 -15.31 -18.43 4.29
CA PRO A 860 -14.91 -17.04 4.52
C PRO A 860 -13.53 -16.67 3.96
N VAL A 861 -13.53 -15.70 3.04
CA VAL A 861 -12.36 -14.97 2.52
C VAL A 861 -12.61 -13.48 2.74
N LEU A 862 -11.54 -12.72 3.01
CA LEU A 862 -11.60 -11.27 3.12
C LEU A 862 -11.66 -10.66 1.72
N VAL A 863 -12.68 -9.87 1.43
CA VAL A 863 -12.85 -9.16 0.16
C VAL A 863 -12.98 -7.66 0.41
N HIS A 864 -12.41 -6.85 -0.48
CA HIS A 864 -12.38 -5.38 -0.35
C HIS A 864 -13.16 -4.69 -1.48
N ASN A 865 -13.76 -3.52 -1.18
CA ASN A 865 -14.58 -2.70 -2.07
C ASN A 865 -13.86 -1.40 -2.43
N SER A 866 -14.18 -0.77 -3.56
CA SER A 866 -13.27 0.24 -4.14
C SER A 866 -13.35 1.59 -3.47
N THR A 867 -12.25 2.31 -3.61
CA THR A 867 -11.85 3.61 -3.08
C THR A 867 -12.62 4.74 -3.78
N PHE A 868 -13.55 5.35 -3.05
CA PHE A 868 -14.29 6.56 -3.45
C PHE A 868 -13.46 7.73 -3.93
N ALA A 869 -12.20 7.80 -3.49
CA ALA A 869 -11.23 8.75 -3.98
C ALA A 869 -11.18 8.74 -5.52
N GLN A 870 -11.23 7.57 -6.15
CA GLN A 870 -11.21 7.41 -7.61
C GLN A 870 -12.48 7.98 -8.28
N ALA A 871 -13.65 7.49 -7.88
CA ALA A 871 -14.94 7.89 -8.48
C ALA A 871 -15.28 9.37 -8.24
N LEU A 872 -14.87 9.92 -7.09
CA LEU A 872 -15.03 11.35 -6.78
C LEU A 872 -14.09 12.20 -7.65
N ALA A 873 -12.86 11.72 -7.88
CA ALA A 873 -11.92 12.40 -8.75
C ALA A 873 -12.50 12.52 -10.16
N GLU A 874 -12.97 11.40 -10.70
CA GLU A 874 -13.61 11.31 -12.02
C GLU A 874 -14.89 12.14 -12.12
N TRP A 875 -15.73 12.13 -11.08
CA TRP A 875 -16.96 12.91 -11.07
C TRP A 875 -16.70 14.42 -11.09
N TYR A 876 -15.76 14.93 -10.28
CA TYR A 876 -15.39 16.34 -10.33
C TYR A 876 -14.70 16.72 -11.64
N ALA A 877 -13.84 15.86 -12.19
CA ALA A 877 -13.25 16.06 -13.50
C ALA A 877 -14.34 16.16 -14.59
N SER A 878 -15.35 15.27 -14.56
CA SER A 878 -16.48 15.30 -15.50
C SER A 878 -17.34 16.58 -15.43
N MET A 879 -17.24 17.34 -14.33
CA MET A 879 -17.88 18.66 -14.17
C MET A 879 -17.01 19.82 -14.69
N GLY A 880 -15.89 19.52 -15.38
CA GLY A 880 -14.92 20.51 -15.85
C GLY A 880 -14.17 21.18 -14.70
N LYS A 881 -13.88 20.45 -13.61
CA LYS A 881 -13.07 20.91 -12.48
C LYS A 881 -11.66 20.34 -12.59
N ILE A 882 -10.66 21.11 -12.15
CA ILE A 882 -9.27 20.65 -12.08
C ILE A 882 -9.10 19.84 -10.80
N VAL A 883 -8.88 18.53 -10.95
CA VAL A 883 -8.71 17.59 -9.84
C VAL A 883 -7.28 17.07 -9.82
N LYS A 884 -6.70 16.95 -8.63
CA LYS A 884 -5.38 16.34 -8.40
C LYS A 884 -5.48 15.30 -7.29
N THR A 885 -4.74 14.21 -7.41
CA THR A 885 -4.61 13.22 -6.33
C THR A 885 -3.23 13.29 -5.68
N MET A 886 -3.16 12.96 -4.39
CA MET A 886 -1.93 12.79 -3.63
C MET A 886 -1.93 11.43 -2.95
N GLU A 887 -0.93 10.62 -3.26
CA GLU A 887 -0.90 9.20 -2.86
C GLU A 887 0.52 8.61 -2.90
N LYS A 888 0.76 7.61 -2.06
CA LYS A 888 2.05 6.89 -1.98
C LYS A 888 1.81 5.44 -1.54
N PRO A 889 1.86 4.46 -2.47
CA PRO A 889 2.14 4.57 -3.91
C PRO A 889 0.97 5.15 -4.72
N ARG A 890 1.20 5.48 -6.01
CA ARG A 890 0.14 5.90 -6.95
C ARG A 890 -0.65 4.68 -7.42
N ASP A 891 -1.70 4.38 -6.70
CA ASP A 891 -2.49 3.15 -6.87
C ASP A 891 -3.89 3.45 -7.47
N LEU A 892 -4.34 4.71 -7.44
CA LEU A 892 -5.59 5.14 -8.07
C LEU A 892 -5.54 5.00 -9.60
N GLN A 893 -6.61 4.49 -10.21
CA GLN A 893 -6.78 4.41 -11.66
C GLN A 893 -7.72 5.54 -12.10
N VAL A 894 -7.19 6.67 -12.54
CA VAL A 894 -7.95 7.86 -12.93
C VAL A 894 -7.70 8.26 -14.38
N SER A 895 -8.64 8.98 -14.99
CA SER A 895 -8.58 9.48 -16.36
C SER A 895 -7.37 10.41 -16.56
N GLU A 896 -6.87 10.47 -17.80
CA GLU A 896 -5.66 11.25 -18.12
C GLU A 896 -5.78 12.75 -17.80
N GLU A 897 -7.00 13.27 -17.61
CA GLU A 897 -7.26 14.65 -17.19
C GLU A 897 -6.85 14.93 -15.72
N ILE A 898 -6.79 13.90 -14.89
CA ILE A 898 -6.47 14.00 -13.45
C ILE A 898 -4.98 13.72 -13.27
N THR A 899 -4.27 14.56 -12.52
CA THR A 899 -2.82 14.40 -12.29
C THR A 899 -2.57 13.82 -10.91
N GLN A 900 -1.70 12.82 -10.86
CA GLN A 900 -1.40 12.06 -9.65
C GLN A 900 -0.01 12.44 -9.12
N TYR A 901 0.02 13.11 -7.97
CA TYR A 901 1.26 13.49 -7.29
C TYR A 901 1.67 12.45 -6.25
N THR A 902 2.98 12.22 -6.14
CA THR A 902 3.58 11.47 -5.04
C THR A 902 4.45 12.37 -4.15
N ALA A 903 5.16 11.79 -3.18
CA ALA A 903 5.98 12.54 -2.23
C ALA A 903 7.20 13.19 -2.90
N LEU A 904 7.25 14.53 -2.91
CA LEU A 904 8.36 15.30 -3.47
C LEU A 904 9.61 15.13 -2.59
N GLY A 905 10.69 14.60 -3.17
CA GLY A 905 11.89 14.26 -2.40
C GLY A 905 11.63 13.27 -1.27
N GLY A 906 10.61 12.42 -1.39
CA GLY A 906 10.24 11.40 -0.40
C GLY A 906 9.32 11.86 0.73
N ARG A 907 9.06 13.18 0.87
CA ARG A 907 8.22 13.77 1.93
C ARG A 907 6.95 14.39 1.38
N MET A 908 5.78 14.05 1.95
CA MET A 908 4.49 14.60 1.51
C MET A 908 4.33 16.10 1.84
N GLU A 909 4.93 16.58 2.93
CA GLU A 909 4.94 18.00 3.30
C GLU A 909 5.44 18.89 2.16
N LYS A 910 6.51 18.46 1.47
CA LYS A 910 7.10 19.20 0.34
C LYS A 910 6.17 19.26 -0.88
N THR A 911 5.31 18.25 -1.06
CA THR A 911 4.29 18.24 -2.11
C THR A 911 3.18 19.27 -1.84
N GLY A 912 2.88 19.55 -0.56
CA GLY A 912 1.90 20.56 -0.15
C GLY A 912 2.24 21.98 -0.64
N ASP A 913 3.53 22.34 -0.63
CA ASP A 913 4.00 23.63 -1.14
C ASP A 913 3.72 23.80 -2.65
N VAL A 914 3.82 22.70 -3.41
CA VAL A 914 3.50 22.69 -4.86
C VAL A 914 1.99 22.81 -5.09
N LEU A 915 1.16 22.15 -4.29
CA LEU A 915 -0.29 22.24 -4.41
C LEU A 915 -0.85 23.64 -4.20
N LEU A 916 -0.32 24.39 -3.23
CA LEU A 916 -0.70 25.78 -2.96
C LEU A 916 -0.49 26.69 -4.19
N LEU A 917 0.40 26.28 -5.09
CA LEU A 917 0.78 27.00 -6.30
C LEU A 917 -0.07 26.57 -7.51
N VAL A 918 -0.33 25.27 -7.64
CA VAL A 918 -1.15 24.71 -8.75
C VAL A 918 -2.62 25.11 -8.61
N ARG A 919 -3.11 25.37 -7.39
CA ARG A 919 -4.49 25.79 -7.09
C ARG A 919 -5.56 24.92 -7.76
N PRO A 920 -5.52 23.59 -7.60
CA PRO A 920 -6.58 22.74 -8.11
C PRO A 920 -7.92 23.08 -7.44
N ASP A 921 -9.02 22.78 -8.13
CA ASP A 921 -10.36 22.98 -7.57
C ASP A 921 -10.65 21.96 -6.47
N TYR A 922 -10.10 20.75 -6.61
CA TYR A 922 -10.16 19.69 -5.61
C TYR A 922 -8.82 18.95 -5.55
N THR A 923 -8.34 18.68 -4.34
CA THR A 923 -7.23 17.76 -4.07
C THR A 923 -7.76 16.58 -3.29
N ILE A 924 -7.50 15.36 -3.76
CA ILE A 924 -7.92 14.13 -3.12
C ILE A 924 -6.68 13.41 -2.57
N PHE A 925 -6.69 13.13 -1.26
CA PHE A 925 -5.65 12.36 -0.61
C PHE A 925 -6.12 10.90 -0.50
N ASP A 926 -5.32 9.96 -0.99
CA ASP A 926 -5.62 8.53 -0.89
C ASP A 926 -4.41 7.75 -0.38
N GLU A 927 -4.66 6.67 0.35
CA GLU A 927 -3.61 5.76 0.85
C GLU A 927 -2.46 6.47 1.61
N MET A 928 -2.77 7.52 2.38
CA MET A 928 -1.82 8.19 3.26
C MET A 928 -1.51 7.27 4.45
N ARG A 929 -0.31 6.70 4.48
CA ARG A 929 0.04 5.56 5.37
C ARG A 929 0.77 5.95 6.66
N LYS A 930 1.38 7.14 6.75
CA LYS A 930 2.13 7.60 7.92
C LYS A 930 1.48 8.82 8.56
N THR A 931 1.54 8.92 9.89
CA THR A 931 1.04 10.10 10.63
C THR A 931 1.74 11.39 10.21
N SER A 932 3.00 11.34 9.77
CA SER A 932 3.73 12.51 9.23
C SER A 932 3.23 12.97 7.86
N ASP A 933 2.46 12.13 7.16
CA ASP A 933 1.88 12.47 5.87
C ASP A 933 0.54 13.25 6.04
N PHE A 934 -0.09 13.15 7.23
CA PHE A 934 -1.28 13.91 7.66
C PHE A 934 -0.90 15.21 8.35
#